data_AF-A0A932XCX9-F1
#
_entry.id   AF-A0A932XCX9-F1
#
_cell.length_a   1.000
_cell.length_b   1.000
_cell.length_c   1.000
_cell.angle_alpha   90.00
_cell.angle_beta   90.00
_cell.angle_gamma   90.00
#
_symmetry.space_group_name_H-M   'P 1'
#
loop_
_entity.id
_entity.type
_entity.pdbx_description
1 polymer ?
#
loop_
_entity_poly.entity_id
_entity_poly.type
_entity_poly.pdbx_seq_one_letter_code
_entity_poly.pdbx_strand_id
1 'polypeptide(L)'
;MNTKISGVILLVVVGLLVFVSVGRQFSLPALADLSGPPHLQPASPSSVQTRVFRQGLASYTGVRDTWISAAAWDTPPQHTVNYGQNQMLLVSRDGGDNPLLRFDVSAIPSHSAVISATLSLSNTTRSSISGSQDFARRVLLYAVLRDWDEGNQTASPINASAKRGATGDQAFDYFPGEGTDVPWTSRGMAVGTDYAAQSTSYADVVNAGWYTWDVTALVRAWVRGEQANYGIVLRDATGYADDHDDTRAFVSSQATGDPTQRPTLTVVYNPDVPFADAGPDQSNLTWDGGAVTLDGSQSHDRPGGDDASLTFSWRIVQAAYGSGLSGNLATGSAQPTLLFTPDAAGEWEIELTVANNVGESATDRVHLRLLRIGIGHPRIFLTPAKLAALRARAVASNPRWTQLKNEADAADGDMLAKALVSQVLGNAVYCTNAIGTALARIASAVDWPVKAGDIALIYDWCYGQLSAGQRTVFIDYFNAWGDATPKNEDVPGWGNYWPRYGYSYGLMGLATFGDNARAQEWLDEYRYRRYRDIDLPLLDRIAAGGGWPEGMIYDWIANNPRVKGLEAWRTATSENLFLSTDWYRERLGYFLLHRWPGVAEQFGYAYHPYVSTGDTERSRGSIANYGRIMGLILIERFPADPLARQLQAYLAASPTGNSMRFLAHDEFLWFDPVQPSQPPDLRTHYAAGTGAIFMRSGWPSGAADTNPDATYLTFQSGDHFSYHQHFDQNSFTLFKGGDLALDSGVYSGEGLSNHDINYYVRTIAHNTLVVYNPNEDFSTARPDATANDGGQRSMSPGSRSPQGTDDWDLRATQYDTGDMLRFEDAAQYTYALGDATKAYNNPSYNQAMDTGFSGNTAKVSRFQRELVYLRPGATVDARGQSQAAGEYVVIFDRVGVTQAAFSGANTKLLFHTLAEPAVNGAPTTITPGETLYAGADLATVTSGDGKLFIKSLLPAARNLRKVGGRGVKSFWVFDANYDWHWATDEAQPRPINDFEEIPYGEWRLELEPADTALAHNFLTVLHPAGASVTSMPATTIVTGTGLIGAHIADPGQQRVVL
;
A
#
# COMPACT_ATOMS: atom_id res chain seq x y z
N MET A 1 -20.06 -27.81 -39.14
CA MET A 1 -19.41 -26.90 -40.11
C MET A 1 -18.43 -26.05 -39.33
N ASN A 2 -17.33 -26.67 -38.92
CA ASN A 2 -15.99 -26.53 -39.52
C ASN A 2 -15.46 -25.09 -39.37
N THR A 3 -14.80 -24.78 -38.24
CA THR A 3 -13.32 -24.75 -38.02
C THR A 3 -12.67 -23.53 -38.68
N LYS A 4 -11.70 -22.78 -38.14
CA LYS A 4 -10.78 -22.83 -36.99
C LYS A 4 -9.95 -21.51 -37.10
N ILE A 5 -9.68 -20.78 -36.02
CA ILE A 5 -8.37 -20.71 -35.30
C ILE A 5 -7.21 -20.02 -36.07
N SER A 6 -6.76 -18.91 -35.48
CA SER A 6 -5.38 -18.41 -35.22
C SER A 6 -4.39 -17.93 -36.29
N GLY A 7 -3.64 -16.90 -35.87
CA GLY A 7 -2.22 -16.59 -36.15
C GLY A 7 -1.87 -15.33 -35.34
N VAL A 8 -0.92 -15.21 -34.41
CA VAL A 8 0.39 -15.85 -34.12
C VAL A 8 1.43 -15.64 -35.22
N ILE A 9 2.31 -14.65 -34.96
CA ILE A 9 3.78 -14.62 -35.11
C ILE A 9 4.40 -14.75 -36.53
N LEU A 10 5.25 -13.78 -36.93
CA LEU A 10 6.71 -13.91 -37.19
C LEU A 10 7.27 -12.93 -38.28
N LEU A 11 8.44 -12.37 -37.94
CA LEU A 11 9.58 -11.82 -38.70
C LEU A 11 9.57 -11.61 -40.25
N VAL A 12 10.21 -10.48 -40.62
CA VAL A 12 11.26 -10.26 -41.65
C VAL A 12 10.95 -10.62 -43.11
N VAL A 13 11.13 -9.68 -44.04
CA VAL A 13 11.93 -9.88 -45.27
C VAL A 13 12.45 -8.54 -45.85
N VAL A 14 13.74 -8.58 -46.15
CA VAL A 14 14.62 -7.68 -46.89
C VAL A 14 14.19 -7.54 -48.37
N GLY A 15 14.19 -6.32 -48.91
CA GLY A 15 14.05 -6.06 -50.35
C GLY A 15 15.32 -5.44 -50.94
N LEU A 16 16.10 -6.26 -51.65
CA LEU A 16 17.26 -5.89 -52.47
C LEU A 16 16.79 -5.60 -53.91
N LEU A 17 17.32 -4.57 -54.58
CA LEU A 17 17.29 -4.46 -56.05
C LEU A 17 18.56 -3.78 -56.57
N VAL A 18 19.02 -4.31 -57.70
CA VAL A 18 20.40 -4.42 -58.18
C VAL A 18 20.77 -3.33 -59.20
N PHE A 19 22.07 -2.99 -59.23
CA PHE A 19 22.79 -2.13 -60.18
C PHE A 19 22.74 -2.57 -61.64
N VAL A 20 22.77 -1.58 -62.57
CA VAL A 20 23.54 -1.66 -63.83
C VAL A 20 24.19 -0.28 -64.09
N SER A 21 25.48 -0.29 -64.42
CA SER A 21 26.29 0.88 -64.82
C SER A 21 26.52 0.90 -66.33
N VAL A 22 26.75 2.06 -66.95
CA VAL A 22 27.89 2.40 -67.88
C VAL A 22 27.78 3.88 -68.34
N GLY A 23 28.77 4.70 -67.96
CA GLY A 23 29.68 5.43 -68.88
C GLY A 23 29.26 6.62 -69.77
N ARG A 24 29.86 7.77 -69.44
CA ARG A 24 30.54 8.81 -70.27
C ARG A 24 29.82 10.12 -70.71
N GLN A 25 30.37 11.20 -70.13
CA GLN A 25 30.83 12.49 -70.70
C GLN A 25 29.94 13.28 -71.67
N PHE A 26 29.53 14.48 -71.25
CA PHE A 26 29.64 15.72 -72.05
C PHE A 26 29.85 16.94 -71.14
N SER A 27 30.85 17.75 -71.50
CA SER A 27 31.20 19.06 -70.94
C SER A 27 30.27 20.16 -71.48
N LEU A 28 30.13 21.30 -70.78
CA LEU A 28 29.84 22.67 -71.28
C LEU A 28 29.73 23.68 -70.08
N PRO A 29 29.85 25.01 -70.26
CA PRO A 29 31.09 25.77 -70.04
C PRO A 29 31.01 26.86 -68.94
N ALA A 30 32.14 27.56 -68.75
CA ALA A 30 32.37 28.64 -67.78
C ALA A 30 32.02 30.05 -68.30
N LEU A 31 31.88 30.97 -67.32
CA LEU A 31 31.93 32.46 -67.29
C LEU A 31 30.64 33.04 -66.65
N ALA A 32 30.64 33.96 -65.68
CA ALA A 32 31.71 34.71 -65.02
C ALA A 32 31.22 35.24 -63.65
N ASP A 33 32.23 35.58 -62.86
CA ASP A 33 32.35 36.30 -61.59
C ASP A 33 31.29 37.37 -61.22
N LEU A 34 30.75 37.29 -60.00
CA LEU A 34 30.32 38.43 -59.16
C LEU A 34 30.43 38.04 -57.66
N SER A 35 31.40 38.65 -56.99
CA SER A 35 31.68 38.56 -55.56
C SER A 35 30.57 39.18 -54.67
N GLY A 36 30.12 38.43 -53.66
CA GLY A 36 29.27 38.85 -52.53
C GLY A 36 29.60 38.07 -51.25
N PRO A 37 29.32 38.60 -50.04
CA PRO A 37 30.04 38.35 -48.78
C PRO A 37 29.77 36.95 -48.18
N PRO A 38 30.59 36.47 -47.23
CA PRO A 38 30.61 35.06 -46.84
C PRO A 38 29.27 34.65 -46.22
N HIS A 39 28.64 33.65 -46.84
CA HIS A 39 27.58 32.88 -46.20
C HIS A 39 28.16 32.25 -44.94
N LEU A 40 27.55 32.58 -43.79
CA LEU A 40 27.65 31.82 -42.56
C LEU A 40 27.36 30.34 -42.89
N GLN A 41 28.38 29.49 -42.74
CA GLN A 41 28.17 28.06 -42.64
C GLN A 41 27.20 27.82 -41.47
N PRO A 42 26.17 26.97 -41.62
CA PRO A 42 25.51 26.41 -40.46
C PRO A 42 26.56 25.63 -39.66
N ALA A 43 26.72 26.01 -38.39
CA ALA A 43 27.59 25.32 -37.45
C ALA A 43 27.21 23.83 -37.40
N SER A 44 28.21 22.96 -37.49
CA SER A 44 28.09 21.53 -37.27
C SER A 44 27.50 21.28 -35.86
N PRO A 45 26.45 20.45 -35.70
CA PRO A 45 25.97 20.09 -34.38
C PRO A 45 26.79 18.95 -33.76
N SER A 46 26.84 18.99 -32.42
CA SER A 46 27.29 17.97 -31.45
C SER A 46 28.77 17.60 -31.43
N SER A 47 29.58 18.29 -30.62
CA SER A 47 30.90 17.78 -30.23
C SER A 47 30.80 16.92 -28.97
N VAL A 48 30.12 15.76 -29.03
CA VAL A 48 30.21 14.77 -27.95
C VAL A 48 31.67 14.34 -27.83
N GLN A 49 32.26 14.52 -26.65
CA GLN A 49 33.66 14.19 -26.36
C GLN A 49 33.74 13.00 -25.41
N THR A 50 34.82 12.23 -25.53
CA THR A 50 35.18 11.18 -24.57
C THR A 50 36.53 11.50 -23.95
N ARG A 51 36.61 11.46 -22.61
CA ARG A 51 37.85 11.58 -21.84
C ARG A 51 38.04 10.32 -21.02
N VAL A 52 39.27 9.82 -21.04
CA VAL A 52 39.68 8.64 -20.28
C VAL A 52 40.73 9.08 -19.27
N PHE A 53 40.40 8.96 -18.00
CA PHE A 53 41.26 9.26 -16.86
C PHE A 53 41.87 7.96 -16.35
N ARG A 54 43.17 7.76 -16.59
CA ARG A 54 43.95 6.63 -16.05
C ARG A 54 45.36 7.08 -15.76
N GLN A 55 45.89 6.75 -14.58
CA GLN A 55 47.22 7.17 -14.14
C GLN A 55 48.31 6.77 -15.17
N GLY A 56 49.00 7.75 -15.74
CA GLY A 56 50.04 7.59 -16.76
C GLY A 56 49.55 7.56 -18.22
N LEU A 57 48.23 7.54 -18.47
CA LEU A 57 47.68 7.64 -19.83
C LEU A 57 47.66 9.11 -20.28
N ALA A 58 48.25 9.40 -21.45
CA ALA A 58 48.29 10.76 -22.01
C ALA A 58 48.76 11.84 -21.01
N SER A 59 49.77 11.50 -20.18
CA SER A 59 50.32 12.35 -19.12
C SER A 59 49.38 12.69 -17.97
N TYR A 60 48.23 12.01 -17.83
CA TYR A 60 47.32 12.18 -16.70
C TYR A 60 47.94 11.61 -15.41
N THR A 61 48.00 12.43 -14.36
CA THR A 61 48.55 12.06 -13.04
C THR A 61 47.57 12.34 -11.89
N GLY A 62 46.27 12.45 -12.21
CA GLY A 62 45.23 12.92 -11.29
C GLY A 62 44.51 11.83 -10.49
N VAL A 63 44.97 10.58 -10.52
CA VAL A 63 44.42 9.51 -9.66
C VAL A 63 45.05 9.60 -8.28
N ARG A 64 44.21 9.48 -7.25
CA ARG A 64 44.62 9.15 -5.88
C ARG A 64 43.87 7.90 -5.47
N ASP A 65 44.57 6.85 -5.03
CA ASP A 65 43.91 5.65 -4.55
C ASP A 65 44.66 4.94 -3.42
N THR A 66 43.87 4.38 -2.51
CA THR A 66 44.37 3.68 -1.31
C THR A 66 43.22 2.87 -0.74
N TRP A 67 43.39 2.25 0.42
CA TRP A 67 42.29 1.65 1.17
C TRP A 67 42.46 1.93 2.66
N ILE A 68 41.35 1.94 3.38
CA ILE A 68 41.31 2.16 4.83
C ILE A 68 40.83 0.89 5.53
N SER A 69 41.59 0.46 6.54
CA SER A 69 41.25 -0.70 7.36
C SER A 69 40.58 -0.29 8.66
N ALA A 70 39.60 -1.08 9.11
CA ALA A 70 39.09 -1.04 10.48
C ALA A 70 39.80 -2.06 11.39
N ALA A 71 40.68 -2.90 10.83
CA ALA A 71 41.20 -4.08 11.49
C ALA A 71 42.39 -3.78 12.42
N ALA A 72 42.55 -4.60 13.46
CA ALA A 72 43.60 -4.45 14.48
C ALA A 72 44.43 -5.73 14.71
N TRP A 73 44.49 -6.63 13.73
CA TRP A 73 45.04 -7.98 13.90
C TRP A 73 46.57 -8.08 13.80
N ASP A 74 47.28 -7.01 13.39
CA ASP A 74 48.75 -6.99 13.30
C ASP A 74 49.38 -5.86 14.13
N THR A 75 50.72 -5.82 14.20
CA THR A 75 51.49 -4.72 14.80
C THR A 75 52.41 -4.06 13.75
N PRO A 76 52.21 -2.78 13.42
CA PRO A 76 51.17 -1.88 13.94
C PRO A 76 49.75 -2.30 13.51
N PRO A 77 48.71 -1.96 14.30
CA PRO A 77 47.32 -2.27 13.93
C PRO A 77 46.98 -1.73 12.55
N GLN A 78 46.31 -2.52 11.70
CA GLN A 78 46.09 -2.14 10.29
C GLN A 78 45.28 -0.85 10.12
N HIS A 79 44.42 -0.51 11.09
CA HIS A 79 43.73 0.77 11.14
C HIS A 79 44.67 1.99 11.34
N THR A 80 45.93 1.82 11.75
CA THR A 80 46.91 2.91 11.86
C THR A 80 47.81 3.03 10.63
N VAL A 81 47.75 2.07 9.70
CA VAL A 81 48.64 1.99 8.54
C VAL A 81 48.05 2.74 7.34
N ASN A 82 48.90 3.46 6.62
CA ASN A 82 48.56 4.10 5.35
C ASN A 82 48.98 3.20 4.18
N TYR A 83 48.10 3.03 3.19
CA TYR A 83 48.33 2.12 2.06
C TYR A 83 48.48 2.85 0.71
N GLY A 84 48.78 4.15 0.70
CA GLY A 84 48.83 4.96 -0.52
C GLY A 84 49.95 4.63 -1.52
N GLN A 85 50.87 3.72 -1.20
CA GLN A 85 51.86 3.18 -2.14
C GLN A 85 51.65 1.70 -2.47
N ASN A 86 50.61 1.07 -1.92
CA ASN A 86 50.30 -0.31 -2.25
C ASN A 86 49.88 -0.43 -3.70
N GLN A 87 50.32 -1.50 -4.34
CA GLN A 87 49.97 -1.82 -5.74
C GLN A 87 48.56 -2.40 -5.89
N MET A 88 47.89 -2.68 -4.77
CA MET A 88 46.56 -3.30 -4.70
C MET A 88 45.65 -2.55 -3.72
N LEU A 89 44.38 -2.44 -4.09
CA LEU A 89 43.28 -1.91 -3.28
C LEU A 89 42.45 -3.08 -2.76
N LEU A 90 42.32 -3.21 -1.44
CA LEU A 90 41.61 -4.33 -0.83
C LEU A 90 40.21 -3.92 -0.39
N VAL A 91 39.19 -4.68 -0.82
CA VAL A 91 37.85 -4.70 -0.23
C VAL A 91 37.72 -5.97 0.59
N SER A 92 37.36 -5.86 1.86
CA SER A 92 37.11 -7.03 2.72
C SER A 92 35.69 -7.01 3.30
N ARG A 93 35.20 -8.21 3.63
CA ARG A 93 33.88 -8.43 4.24
C ARG A 93 33.63 -7.54 5.46
N ASP A 94 32.37 -7.20 5.71
CA ASP A 94 31.89 -6.45 6.88
C ASP A 94 32.54 -5.06 7.06
N GLY A 95 33.10 -4.51 5.97
CA GLY A 95 33.80 -3.22 5.99
C GLY A 95 35.18 -3.28 6.66
N GLY A 96 35.82 -4.45 6.69
CA GLY A 96 37.17 -4.63 7.22
C GLY A 96 38.20 -3.74 6.50
N ASP A 97 38.19 -3.76 5.17
CA ASP A 97 39.09 -2.99 4.30
C ASP A 97 38.27 -2.32 3.19
N ASN A 98 38.52 -1.04 2.95
CA ASN A 98 37.63 -0.19 2.13
C ASN A 98 38.45 0.68 1.17
N PRO A 99 38.46 0.39 -0.14
CA PRO A 99 39.14 1.20 -1.13
C PRO A 99 38.58 2.61 -1.22
N LEU A 100 39.49 3.57 -1.30
CA LEU A 100 39.25 4.98 -1.57
C LEU A 100 39.88 5.32 -2.90
N LEU A 101 39.11 5.95 -3.80
CA LEU A 101 39.61 6.40 -5.09
C LEU A 101 39.11 7.80 -5.41
N ARG A 102 39.95 8.62 -6.01
CA ARG A 102 39.59 9.94 -6.53
C ARG A 102 40.27 10.18 -7.87
N PHE A 103 39.50 10.68 -8.82
CA PHE A 103 40.00 11.15 -10.12
C PHE A 103 39.85 12.66 -10.18
N ASP A 104 40.92 13.38 -10.52
CA ASP A 104 40.83 14.77 -10.94
C ASP A 104 40.15 14.85 -12.32
N VAL A 105 38.94 15.43 -12.35
CA VAL A 105 38.11 15.58 -13.56
C VAL A 105 38.13 17.01 -14.10
N SER A 106 39.00 17.89 -13.59
CA SER A 106 39.06 19.32 -13.96
C SER A 106 39.38 19.58 -15.44
N ALA A 107 39.84 18.57 -16.19
CA ALA A 107 40.00 18.64 -17.64
C ALA A 107 38.67 18.64 -18.43
N ILE A 108 37.56 18.28 -17.77
CA ILE A 108 36.22 18.48 -18.32
C ILE A 108 35.82 19.93 -18.01
N PRO A 109 35.46 20.74 -19.01
CA PRO A 109 34.98 22.09 -18.75
C PRO A 109 33.81 22.09 -17.76
N SER A 110 33.81 23.03 -16.82
CA SER A 110 32.71 23.16 -15.85
C SER A 110 31.37 23.27 -16.57
N HIS A 111 30.33 22.77 -15.93
CA HIS A 111 28.94 22.81 -16.44
C HIS A 111 28.65 21.97 -17.69
N SER A 112 29.63 21.25 -18.24
CA SER A 112 29.40 20.33 -19.37
C SER A 112 28.33 19.27 -19.06
N ALA A 113 27.51 18.92 -20.05
CA ALA A 113 26.54 17.84 -19.90
C ALA A 113 27.23 16.47 -19.92
N VAL A 114 27.38 15.87 -18.75
CA VAL A 114 27.87 14.48 -18.62
C VAL A 114 26.78 13.50 -19.06
N ILE A 115 27.03 12.85 -20.20
CA ILE A 115 26.15 11.87 -20.86
C ILE A 115 26.30 10.51 -20.17
N SER A 116 27.55 10.07 -19.95
CA SER A 116 27.86 8.86 -19.19
C SER A 116 29.23 8.97 -18.51
N ALA A 117 29.38 8.31 -17.37
CA ALA A 117 30.67 8.10 -16.73
C ALA A 117 30.77 6.70 -16.14
N THR A 118 31.84 5.98 -16.48
CA THR A 118 32.05 4.59 -16.08
C THR A 118 33.40 4.44 -15.40
N LEU A 119 33.37 4.00 -14.14
CA LEU A 119 34.54 3.55 -13.42
C LEU A 119 34.81 2.08 -13.78
N SER A 120 36.06 1.74 -14.09
CA SER A 120 36.51 0.38 -14.37
C SER A 120 37.69 0.02 -13.47
N LEU A 121 37.59 -1.11 -12.77
CA LEU A 121 38.65 -1.66 -11.91
C LEU A 121 38.96 -3.11 -12.29
N SER A 122 40.24 -3.48 -12.25
CA SER A 122 40.71 -4.83 -12.55
C SER A 122 40.89 -5.62 -11.27
N ASN A 123 40.03 -6.60 -11.01
CA ASN A 123 40.15 -7.54 -9.90
C ASN A 123 41.18 -8.63 -10.23
N THR A 124 41.99 -9.03 -9.24
CA THR A 124 42.99 -10.09 -9.39
C THR A 124 42.72 -11.32 -8.55
N THR A 125 41.74 -11.29 -7.64
CA THR A 125 41.40 -12.43 -6.79
C THR A 125 40.37 -13.33 -7.43
N ARG A 126 40.37 -14.60 -7.01
CA ARG A 126 39.35 -15.59 -7.34
C ARG A 126 38.19 -15.51 -6.34
N SER A 127 37.03 -16.04 -6.70
CA SER A 127 35.88 -16.04 -5.79
C SER A 127 35.91 -17.15 -4.74
N SER A 128 36.52 -18.30 -5.03
CA SER A 128 36.55 -19.47 -4.15
C SER A 128 37.97 -19.80 -3.69
N ILE A 129 38.12 -20.11 -2.40
CA ILE A 129 39.39 -20.48 -1.79
C ILE A 129 39.84 -21.86 -2.31
N SER A 130 38.92 -22.81 -2.46
CA SER A 130 39.21 -24.13 -3.02
C SER A 130 39.20 -24.17 -4.55
N GLY A 131 38.51 -23.22 -5.19
CA GLY A 131 38.19 -23.23 -6.62
C GLY A 131 37.01 -24.15 -6.97
N SER A 132 36.19 -24.56 -5.99
CA SER A 132 35.11 -25.51 -6.18
C SER A 132 33.91 -24.96 -6.97
N GLN A 133 33.63 -23.66 -6.82
CA GLN A 133 32.57 -22.93 -7.54
C GLN A 133 32.81 -21.42 -7.52
N ASP A 134 31.99 -20.69 -8.29
CA ASP A 134 32.06 -19.24 -8.39
C ASP A 134 31.11 -18.55 -7.40
N PHE A 135 31.59 -17.50 -6.74
CA PHE A 135 30.82 -16.71 -5.77
C PHE A 135 30.92 -15.22 -6.09
N ALA A 136 29.78 -14.61 -6.41
CA ALA A 136 29.69 -13.16 -6.57
C ALA A 136 29.81 -12.46 -5.21
N ARG A 137 30.69 -11.47 -5.11
CA ARG A 137 30.73 -10.52 -4.00
C ARG A 137 30.21 -9.17 -4.50
N ARG A 138 29.06 -8.74 -3.99
CA ARG A 138 28.48 -7.43 -4.31
C ARG A 138 29.29 -6.33 -3.66
N VAL A 139 29.89 -5.48 -4.50
CA VAL A 139 30.69 -4.32 -4.09
C VAL A 139 29.92 -3.05 -4.43
N LEU A 140 29.41 -2.40 -3.40
CA LEU A 140 28.70 -1.12 -3.46
C LEU A 140 29.70 0.04 -3.54
N LEU A 141 29.33 1.09 -4.26
CA LEU A 141 30.12 2.33 -4.41
C LEU A 141 29.35 3.49 -3.78
N TYR A 142 30.03 4.29 -2.95
CA TYR A 142 29.46 5.46 -2.28
C TYR A 142 30.31 6.70 -2.53
N ALA A 143 29.67 7.87 -2.56
CA ALA A 143 30.35 9.15 -2.58
C ALA A 143 31.00 9.47 -1.22
N VAL A 144 32.24 9.96 -1.23
CA VAL A 144 32.94 10.42 -0.01
C VAL A 144 32.53 11.86 0.30
N LEU A 145 32.29 12.15 1.59
CA LEU A 145 31.76 13.45 2.05
C LEU A 145 32.83 14.36 2.68
N ARG A 146 34.05 13.86 2.85
CA ARG A 146 35.16 14.57 3.50
C ARG A 146 36.43 14.50 2.65
N ASP A 147 37.20 15.59 2.60
CA ASP A 147 38.51 15.59 1.94
C ASP A 147 39.49 14.65 2.66
N TRP A 148 40.42 14.05 1.90
CA TRP A 148 41.42 13.11 2.40
C TRP A 148 42.75 13.22 1.64
N ASP A 149 43.81 12.76 2.29
CA ASP A 149 45.16 12.62 1.76
C ASP A 149 45.50 11.14 1.62
N GLU A 150 46.01 10.76 0.45
CA GLU A 150 46.37 9.39 0.09
C GLU A 150 47.52 8.86 0.95
N GLY A 151 48.40 9.74 1.46
CA GLY A 151 49.61 9.38 2.17
C GLY A 151 50.67 8.71 1.27
N ASN A 152 51.78 8.25 1.85
CA ASN A 152 52.88 7.63 1.09
C ASN A 152 53.43 6.34 1.72
N GLN A 153 52.70 5.74 2.67
CA GLN A 153 52.99 4.46 3.34
C GLN A 153 54.33 4.36 4.11
N THR A 154 55.33 5.20 3.82
CA THR A 154 56.73 4.98 4.20
C THR A 154 57.27 6.05 5.14
N ALA A 155 56.81 7.30 5.01
CA ALA A 155 57.37 8.44 5.73
C ALA A 155 56.33 9.37 6.38
N SER A 156 55.05 9.30 5.99
CA SER A 156 53.98 10.04 6.67
C SER A 156 52.58 9.49 6.33
N PRO A 157 51.66 9.39 7.31
CA PRO A 157 50.24 9.12 7.07
C PRO A 157 49.53 10.18 6.22
N ILE A 158 50.08 11.40 6.11
CA ILE A 158 49.57 12.51 5.30
C ILE A 158 50.71 13.19 4.52
N ASN A 159 50.45 13.62 3.29
CA ASN A 159 51.42 14.40 2.50
C ASN A 159 51.29 15.92 2.73
N ALA A 160 50.18 16.40 3.33
CA ALA A 160 49.96 17.80 3.67
C ALA A 160 49.34 17.97 5.08
N SER A 161 49.86 18.93 5.86
CA SER A 161 49.33 19.27 7.19
C SER A 161 47.85 19.67 7.14
N ALA A 162 47.06 19.21 8.12
CA ALA A 162 45.62 19.49 8.28
C ALA A 162 44.64 18.74 7.34
N LYS A 163 45.09 17.72 6.60
CA LYS A 163 44.22 16.78 5.90
C LYS A 163 43.98 15.50 6.71
N ARG A 164 42.86 14.80 6.45
CA ARG A 164 42.61 13.43 6.97
C ARG A 164 43.53 12.46 6.25
N GLY A 165 44.36 11.73 6.99
CA GLY A 165 45.07 10.59 6.41
C GLY A 165 44.08 9.49 6.03
N ALA A 166 44.36 8.79 4.94
CA ALA A 166 43.68 7.53 4.62
C ALA A 166 44.14 6.39 5.56
N THR A 167 43.92 6.60 6.86
CA THR A 167 44.20 5.71 7.98
C THR A 167 42.97 5.74 8.88
N GLY A 168 42.62 4.65 9.55
CA GLY A 168 41.48 4.56 10.48
C GLY A 168 41.55 5.58 11.63
N ASP A 169 42.63 5.54 12.41
CA ASP A 169 42.93 6.43 13.55
C ASP A 169 44.39 6.21 14.02
N GLN A 170 44.94 7.14 14.81
CA GLN A 170 46.19 6.96 15.57
C GLN A 170 47.43 6.58 14.72
N ALA A 171 47.54 7.10 13.51
CA ALA A 171 48.62 6.72 12.60
C ALA A 171 50.00 7.23 13.09
N PHE A 172 50.02 8.38 13.76
CA PHE A 172 51.27 9.00 14.23
C PHE A 172 51.87 8.31 15.47
N ASP A 173 51.14 7.41 16.13
CA ASP A 173 51.68 6.60 17.23
C ASP A 173 52.75 5.60 16.74
N TYR A 174 52.71 5.24 15.46
CA TYR A 174 53.58 4.22 14.86
C TYR A 174 54.46 4.73 13.72
N PHE A 175 54.04 5.80 13.03
CA PHE A 175 54.75 6.34 11.87
C PHE A 175 55.16 7.82 12.11
N PRO A 176 56.46 8.12 12.26
CA PRO A 176 56.92 9.50 12.48
C PRO A 176 56.73 10.35 11.21
N GLY A 177 56.17 11.56 11.33
CA GLY A 177 55.92 12.50 10.22
C GLY A 177 55.43 13.88 10.67
N GLU A 178 55.28 14.83 9.74
CA GLU A 178 54.69 16.16 10.02
C GLU A 178 53.15 16.10 9.92
N GLY A 179 52.43 16.41 11.01
CA GLY A 179 50.96 16.36 11.02
C GLY A 179 50.32 16.12 12.38
N THR A 180 48.99 15.98 12.40
CA THR A 180 48.19 15.50 13.54
C THR A 180 47.11 14.55 13.03
N ASP A 181 46.77 13.50 13.78
CA ASP A 181 45.66 12.61 13.44
C ASP A 181 44.34 13.40 13.36
N VAL A 182 43.70 13.37 12.20
CA VAL A 182 42.33 13.86 12.02
C VAL A 182 41.42 12.64 11.83
N PRO A 183 40.83 12.10 12.92
CA PRO A 183 40.18 10.80 12.90
C PRO A 183 38.89 10.81 12.09
N TRP A 184 38.64 9.74 11.34
CA TRP A 184 37.32 9.46 10.78
C TRP A 184 36.28 9.28 11.90
N THR A 185 35.00 9.41 11.57
CA THR A 185 33.92 9.31 12.57
C THR A 185 33.86 7.92 13.20
N SER A 186 34.26 6.89 12.44
CA SER A 186 34.55 5.54 12.94
C SER A 186 35.73 4.94 12.20
N ARG A 187 36.35 3.90 12.76
CA ARG A 187 37.33 3.07 12.05
C ARG A 187 36.70 2.52 10.77
N GLY A 188 37.40 2.64 9.65
CA GLY A 188 36.87 2.24 8.33
C GLY A 188 35.79 3.16 7.72
N MET A 189 35.55 4.35 8.30
CA MET A 189 34.57 5.38 7.89
C MET A 189 33.11 5.11 8.29
N ALA A 190 32.41 6.15 8.73
CA ALA A 190 31.00 6.09 9.12
C ALA A 190 30.04 6.51 8.01
N VAL A 191 28.96 5.74 7.84
CA VAL A 191 27.86 6.05 6.91
C VAL A 191 27.14 7.35 7.29
N GLY A 192 26.71 8.13 6.30
CA GLY A 192 25.99 9.39 6.48
C GLY A 192 26.83 10.57 6.99
N THR A 193 28.09 10.34 7.39
CA THR A 193 28.98 11.37 7.92
C THR A 193 30.29 11.47 7.15
N ASP A 194 30.94 10.32 6.90
CA ASP A 194 32.22 10.24 6.17
C ASP A 194 32.00 9.87 4.69
N TYR A 195 31.00 9.01 4.42
CA TYR A 195 30.49 8.70 3.08
C TYR A 195 28.96 8.73 3.05
N ALA A 196 28.37 8.83 1.86
CA ALA A 196 26.91 8.94 1.67
C ALA A 196 26.14 7.72 2.22
N ALA A 197 24.89 7.94 2.67
CA ALA A 197 24.04 6.86 3.18
C ALA A 197 23.50 5.93 2.07
N GLN A 198 23.31 6.47 0.87
CA GLN A 198 22.84 5.72 -0.30
C GLN A 198 24.01 5.39 -1.23
N SER A 199 24.05 4.16 -1.75
CA SER A 199 25.04 3.75 -2.74
C SER A 199 24.74 4.39 -4.09
N THR A 200 25.76 4.87 -4.78
CA THR A 200 25.66 5.40 -6.15
C THR A 200 25.49 4.30 -7.18
N SER A 201 26.18 3.17 -7.01
CA SER A 201 26.17 2.04 -7.95
C SER A 201 26.73 0.78 -7.28
N TYR A 202 26.71 -0.35 -7.98
CA TYR A 202 27.29 -1.60 -7.52
C TYR A 202 27.81 -2.45 -8.68
N ALA A 203 28.69 -3.40 -8.36
CA ALA A 203 29.08 -4.48 -9.26
C ALA A 203 29.21 -5.79 -8.48
N ASP A 204 28.85 -6.90 -9.12
CA ASP A 204 28.98 -8.24 -8.56
C ASP A 204 30.32 -8.85 -9.02
N VAL A 205 31.30 -8.86 -8.11
CA VAL A 205 32.70 -9.19 -8.39
C VAL A 205 32.96 -10.66 -8.07
N VAL A 206 33.30 -11.44 -9.10
CA VAL A 206 33.43 -12.91 -9.03
C VAL A 206 34.91 -13.30 -9.03
N ASN A 207 35.51 -13.40 -10.23
CA ASN A 207 36.88 -13.87 -10.45
C ASN A 207 37.77 -12.74 -10.98
N ALA A 208 39.02 -13.05 -11.31
CA ALA A 208 39.93 -12.09 -11.92
C ALA A 208 39.36 -11.55 -13.24
N GLY A 209 39.35 -10.24 -13.41
CA GLY A 209 38.72 -9.58 -14.56
C GLY A 209 38.36 -8.12 -14.31
N TRP A 210 37.82 -7.47 -15.34
CA TRP A 210 37.34 -6.10 -15.28
C TRP A 210 35.90 -6.03 -14.79
N TYR A 211 35.67 -5.11 -13.87
CA TYR A 211 34.34 -4.78 -13.35
C TYR A 211 34.10 -3.28 -13.47
N THR A 212 32.84 -2.91 -13.68
CA THR A 212 32.45 -1.54 -13.97
C THR A 212 31.33 -1.06 -13.07
N TRP A 213 31.40 0.21 -12.68
CA TRP A 213 30.35 0.93 -11.96
C TRP A 213 29.90 2.13 -12.78
N ASP A 214 28.60 2.37 -12.82
CA ASP A 214 28.05 3.61 -13.37
C ASP A 214 28.20 4.73 -12.34
N VAL A 215 28.98 5.75 -12.67
CA VAL A 215 29.23 6.92 -11.81
C VAL A 215 28.77 8.21 -12.49
N THR A 216 27.88 8.11 -13.48
CA THR A 216 27.40 9.24 -14.30
C THR A 216 26.87 10.39 -13.45
N ALA A 217 25.97 10.11 -12.50
CA ALA A 217 25.37 11.12 -11.64
C ALA A 217 26.42 11.83 -10.75
N LEU A 218 27.37 11.05 -10.21
CA LEU A 218 28.40 11.58 -9.31
C LEU A 218 29.40 12.47 -10.05
N VAL A 219 29.87 12.03 -11.22
CA VAL A 219 30.77 12.84 -12.06
C VAL A 219 30.07 14.09 -12.57
N ARG A 220 28.78 14.00 -12.90
CA ARG A 220 27.97 15.18 -13.27
C ARG A 220 27.96 16.20 -12.14
N ALA A 221 27.69 15.78 -10.90
CA ALA A 221 27.69 16.68 -9.74
C ALA A 221 29.05 17.35 -9.51
N TRP A 222 30.15 16.63 -9.72
CA TRP A 222 31.50 17.21 -9.63
C TRP A 222 31.80 18.23 -10.73
N VAL A 223 31.46 17.91 -11.99
CA VAL A 223 31.70 18.79 -13.15
C VAL A 223 30.85 20.06 -13.07
N ARG A 224 29.67 19.97 -12.46
CA ARG A 224 28.77 21.12 -12.23
C ARG A 224 29.07 21.89 -10.96
N GLY A 225 29.95 21.39 -10.09
CA GLY A 225 30.24 22.02 -8.80
C GLY A 225 29.14 21.87 -7.75
N GLU A 226 28.10 21.06 -8.03
CA GLU A 226 27.01 20.72 -7.11
C GLU A 226 27.53 19.96 -5.88
N GLN A 227 28.60 19.17 -6.07
CA GLN A 227 29.27 18.44 -5.01
C GLN A 227 30.78 18.56 -5.15
N ALA A 228 31.49 18.76 -4.04
CA ALA A 228 32.94 18.69 -4.01
C ALA A 228 33.43 17.27 -4.36
N ASN A 229 34.42 17.17 -5.24
CA ASN A 229 35.02 15.89 -5.61
C ASN A 229 36.02 15.42 -4.55
N TYR A 230 35.51 14.69 -3.56
CA TYR A 230 36.32 13.94 -2.59
C TYR A 230 36.50 12.46 -2.97
N GLY A 231 36.04 12.05 -4.15
CA GLY A 231 36.15 10.67 -4.61
C GLY A 231 35.07 9.73 -4.05
N ILE A 232 35.39 8.44 -4.04
CA ILE A 232 34.49 7.34 -3.78
C ILE A 232 35.09 6.34 -2.79
N VAL A 233 34.22 5.63 -2.08
CA VAL A 233 34.58 4.47 -1.27
C VAL A 233 33.83 3.23 -1.76
N LEU A 234 34.51 2.08 -1.80
CA LEU A 234 33.91 0.79 -2.10
C LEU A 234 33.63 0.02 -0.82
N ARG A 235 32.47 -0.63 -0.74
CA ARG A 235 32.02 -1.39 0.42
C ARG A 235 31.49 -2.75 0.00
N ASP A 236 31.82 -3.76 0.77
CA ASP A 236 31.17 -5.07 0.67
C ASP A 236 29.72 -5.01 1.18
N ALA A 237 28.84 -5.76 0.52
CA ALA A 237 27.45 -5.97 0.96
C ALA A 237 27.07 -7.46 0.97
N THR A 238 28.06 -8.36 0.93
CA THR A 238 27.82 -9.80 0.86
C THR A 238 28.05 -10.43 2.22
N GLY A 239 27.08 -11.21 2.69
CA GLY A 239 27.23 -11.99 3.93
C GLY A 239 28.29 -13.09 3.84
N TYR A 240 28.56 -13.73 4.97
CA TYR A 240 29.48 -14.86 5.05
C TYR A 240 28.93 -16.11 4.33
N ALA A 241 29.82 -16.83 3.63
CA ALA A 241 29.57 -18.16 3.09
C ALA A 241 30.84 -19.02 3.13
N ASP A 242 30.70 -20.31 3.44
CA ASP A 242 31.84 -21.24 3.43
C ASP A 242 32.47 -21.34 2.02
N ASP A 243 33.81 -21.44 1.97
CA ASP A 243 34.64 -21.46 0.74
C ASP A 243 34.67 -20.14 -0.08
N HIS A 244 33.88 -19.14 0.28
CA HIS A 244 33.90 -17.81 -0.34
C HIS A 244 35.13 -17.02 0.13
N ASP A 245 35.91 -16.48 -0.80
CA ASP A 245 37.02 -15.58 -0.44
C ASP A 245 36.46 -14.27 0.12
N ASP A 246 36.91 -13.92 1.34
CA ASP A 246 36.45 -12.75 2.10
C ASP A 246 36.99 -11.42 1.58
N THR A 247 37.95 -11.46 0.65
CA THR A 247 38.60 -10.27 0.11
C THR A 247 38.51 -10.21 -1.43
N ARG A 248 38.44 -8.98 -1.96
CA ARG A 248 38.69 -8.67 -3.37
C ARG A 248 39.84 -7.70 -3.47
N ALA A 249 40.75 -7.94 -4.41
CA ALA A 249 41.91 -7.07 -4.63
C ALA A 249 41.87 -6.48 -6.03
N PHE A 250 41.81 -5.15 -6.10
CA PHE A 250 41.86 -4.41 -7.36
C PHE A 250 43.24 -3.82 -7.58
N VAL A 251 43.69 -3.76 -8.83
CA VAL A 251 44.94 -3.08 -9.20
C VAL A 251 44.84 -1.60 -8.85
N SER A 252 45.84 -1.04 -8.15
CA SER A 252 45.91 0.39 -7.81
C SER A 252 46.65 1.21 -8.88
N SER A 253 46.59 2.53 -8.77
CA SER A 253 47.33 3.47 -9.61
C SER A 253 48.86 3.35 -9.47
N GLN A 254 49.32 2.81 -8.34
CA GLN A 254 50.74 2.62 -8.01
C GLN A 254 51.33 1.33 -8.61
N ALA A 255 50.49 0.45 -9.18
CA ALA A 255 50.94 -0.80 -9.75
C ALA A 255 51.99 -0.59 -10.86
N THR A 256 53.18 -1.16 -10.68
CA THR A 256 54.30 -1.07 -11.65
C THR A 256 54.30 -2.18 -12.70
N GLY A 257 53.39 -3.16 -12.57
CA GLY A 257 53.15 -4.23 -13.54
C GLY A 257 52.53 -3.73 -14.84
N ASP A 258 51.43 -4.34 -15.29
CA ASP A 258 50.71 -3.89 -16.49
C ASP A 258 49.93 -2.59 -16.21
N PRO A 259 50.38 -1.41 -16.70
CA PRO A 259 49.72 -0.14 -16.40
C PRO A 259 48.34 -0.03 -17.06
N THR A 260 48.01 -0.92 -18.01
CA THR A 260 46.70 -0.95 -18.65
C THR A 260 45.60 -1.43 -17.71
N GLN A 261 45.95 -2.14 -16.63
CA GLN A 261 45.04 -2.67 -15.60
C GLN A 261 44.69 -1.66 -14.49
N ARG A 262 45.33 -0.49 -14.48
CA ARG A 262 45.10 0.54 -13.46
C ARG A 262 43.67 1.10 -13.52
N PRO A 263 43.15 1.64 -12.39
CA PRO A 263 41.82 2.24 -12.34
C PRO A 263 41.59 3.24 -13.46
N THR A 264 40.43 3.11 -14.12
CA THR A 264 40.08 3.93 -15.28
C THR A 264 38.71 4.55 -15.08
N LEU A 265 38.60 5.86 -15.24
CA LEU A 265 37.31 6.56 -15.34
C LEU A 265 37.14 7.05 -16.78
N THR A 266 36.11 6.57 -17.47
CA THR A 266 35.75 7.05 -18.82
C THR A 266 34.53 7.94 -18.73
N VAL A 267 34.63 9.16 -19.25
CA VAL A 267 33.54 10.15 -19.22
C VAL A 267 33.21 10.59 -20.64
N VAL A 268 31.93 10.48 -21.01
CA VAL A 268 31.35 11.01 -22.25
C VAL A 268 30.54 12.26 -21.90
N TYR A 269 30.83 13.39 -22.52
CA TYR A 269 30.15 14.66 -22.25
C TYR A 269 29.96 15.51 -23.50
N ASN A 270 28.99 16.42 -23.45
CA ASN A 270 28.80 17.48 -24.43
C ASN A 270 29.04 18.84 -23.75
N PRO A 271 30.10 19.59 -24.10
CA PRO A 271 30.35 20.91 -23.53
C PRO A 271 29.43 21.99 -24.11
N ASP A 272 28.73 21.73 -25.21
CA ASP A 272 27.90 22.72 -25.91
C ASP A 272 26.47 22.84 -25.34
N VAL A 273 26.10 21.99 -24.39
CA VAL A 273 24.80 22.02 -23.69
C VAL A 273 24.85 23.08 -22.59
N PRO A 274 23.86 24.00 -22.50
CA PRO A 274 23.82 24.98 -21.43
C PRO A 274 23.57 24.31 -20.07
N PHE A 275 23.91 25.00 -18.99
CA PHE A 275 23.55 24.63 -17.63
C PHE A 275 22.25 25.31 -17.25
N ALA A 276 21.23 24.50 -16.95
CA ALA A 276 19.98 24.96 -16.38
C ALA A 276 20.08 24.88 -14.85
N ASP A 277 19.69 25.96 -14.17
CA ASP A 277 19.52 26.05 -12.73
C ASP A 277 18.17 26.73 -12.49
N ALA A 278 17.22 25.99 -11.92
CA ALA A 278 15.85 26.46 -11.64
C ALA A 278 15.76 27.26 -10.33
N GLY A 279 16.87 27.41 -9.59
CA GLY A 279 16.94 27.93 -8.24
C GLY A 279 16.66 26.87 -7.17
N PRO A 280 16.88 27.20 -5.90
CA PRO A 280 16.63 26.27 -4.80
C PRO A 280 15.13 26.00 -4.62
N ASP A 281 14.80 24.81 -4.10
CA ASP A 281 13.47 24.48 -3.62
C ASP A 281 12.95 25.53 -2.63
N GLN A 282 11.66 25.85 -2.72
CA GLN A 282 11.03 26.91 -1.95
C GLN A 282 9.95 26.34 -1.04
N SER A 283 10.05 26.62 0.26
CA SER A 283 9.03 26.22 1.23
C SER A 283 8.47 27.44 1.97
N ASN A 284 7.17 27.67 1.84
CA ASN A 284 6.42 28.69 2.56
C ASN A 284 5.19 28.06 3.24
N LEU A 285 5.28 27.84 4.55
CA LEU A 285 4.22 27.18 5.33
C LEU A 285 3.10 28.13 5.77
N THR A 286 3.27 29.43 5.56
CA THR A 286 2.27 30.48 5.87
C THR A 286 1.95 31.30 4.62
N TRP A 287 1.96 30.64 3.46
CA TRP A 287 1.65 31.24 2.18
C TRP A 287 0.26 31.89 2.19
N ASP A 288 0.16 33.11 1.68
CA ASP A 288 -1.05 33.94 1.71
C ASP A 288 -1.90 33.82 0.44
N GLY A 289 -1.45 33.01 -0.53
CA GLY A 289 -2.06 32.94 -1.87
C GLY A 289 -1.38 33.83 -2.91
N GLY A 290 -0.31 34.54 -2.53
CA GLY A 290 0.44 35.42 -3.42
C GLY A 290 1.32 34.69 -4.44
N ALA A 291 1.87 35.46 -5.36
CA ALA A 291 2.77 34.93 -6.38
C ALA A 291 4.14 34.53 -5.79
N VAL A 292 4.74 33.50 -6.38
CA VAL A 292 6.06 32.97 -6.09
C VAL A 292 6.99 33.29 -7.25
N THR A 293 8.23 33.69 -6.96
CA THR A 293 9.22 33.98 -7.99
C THR A 293 10.02 32.73 -8.29
N LEU A 294 10.01 32.31 -9.55
CA LEU A 294 10.92 31.30 -10.10
C LEU A 294 12.11 32.04 -10.70
N ASP A 295 13.33 31.56 -10.45
CA ASP A 295 14.55 32.29 -10.79
C ASP A 295 15.58 31.37 -11.44
N GLY A 296 15.67 31.45 -12.77
CA GLY A 296 16.62 30.70 -13.57
C GLY A 296 17.97 31.39 -13.76
N SER A 297 18.26 32.49 -13.04
CA SER A 297 19.36 33.40 -13.37
C SER A 297 20.77 32.84 -13.17
N GLN A 298 20.91 31.73 -12.45
CA GLN A 298 22.18 30.99 -12.30
C GLN A 298 22.45 30.01 -13.46
N SER A 299 21.58 30.01 -14.47
CA SER A 299 21.81 29.25 -15.70
C SER A 299 22.90 29.91 -16.54
N HIS A 300 23.75 29.09 -17.15
CA HIS A 300 24.89 29.54 -17.95
C HIS A 300 24.95 28.82 -19.29
N ASP A 301 25.42 29.51 -20.33
CA ASP A 301 25.70 28.89 -21.61
C ASP A 301 26.95 28.01 -21.52
N ARG A 302 27.24 27.29 -22.60
CA ARG A 302 28.47 26.53 -22.77
C ARG A 302 29.71 27.36 -22.45
N PRO A 303 30.82 26.75 -22.02
CA PRO A 303 32.09 27.46 -21.81
C PRO A 303 32.50 28.31 -23.02
N GLY A 304 32.61 29.62 -22.82
CA GLY A 304 32.90 30.60 -23.88
C GLY A 304 31.70 31.00 -24.75
N GLY A 305 30.50 30.55 -24.40
CA GLY A 305 29.21 30.96 -24.95
C GLY A 305 28.71 32.30 -24.39
N ASP A 306 27.46 32.64 -24.72
CA ASP A 306 26.83 33.92 -24.36
C ASP A 306 25.51 33.69 -23.61
N ASP A 307 25.55 33.90 -22.28
CA ASP A 307 24.38 33.81 -21.39
C ASP A 307 23.23 34.72 -21.84
N ALA A 308 23.51 35.86 -22.49
CA ALA A 308 22.48 36.76 -22.99
C ALA A 308 21.68 36.18 -24.16
N SER A 309 22.16 35.09 -24.77
CA SER A 309 21.49 34.37 -25.85
C SER A 309 20.60 33.22 -25.37
N LEU A 310 20.63 32.91 -24.06
CA LEU A 310 19.82 31.85 -23.48
C LEU A 310 18.33 32.20 -23.54
N THR A 311 17.52 31.16 -23.71
CA THR A 311 16.07 31.23 -23.62
C THR A 311 15.56 30.28 -22.56
N PHE A 312 14.54 30.73 -21.83
CA PHE A 312 14.01 30.09 -20.64
C PHE A 312 12.55 29.69 -20.89
N SER A 313 12.24 28.43 -20.67
CA SER A 313 10.86 27.92 -20.71
C SER A 313 10.54 27.26 -19.38
N TRP A 314 9.38 27.57 -18.81
CA TRP A 314 8.93 27.04 -17.53
C TRP A 314 7.65 26.25 -17.75
N ARG A 315 7.54 25.07 -17.15
CA ARG A 315 6.33 24.25 -17.19
C ARG A 315 6.03 23.57 -15.87
N ILE A 316 4.75 23.41 -15.57
CA ILE A 316 4.28 22.60 -14.46
C ILE A 316 4.49 21.12 -14.83
N VAL A 317 5.27 20.40 -14.02
CA VAL A 317 5.42 18.94 -14.06
C VAL A 317 4.39 18.28 -13.14
N GLN A 318 4.28 18.81 -11.92
CA GLN A 318 3.30 18.38 -10.93
C GLN A 318 2.61 19.60 -10.34
N ALA A 319 1.28 19.59 -10.36
CA ALA A 319 0.47 20.60 -9.68
C ALA A 319 0.04 20.09 -8.30
N ALA A 320 -0.20 21.02 -7.36
CA ALA A 320 -0.79 20.66 -6.08
C ALA A 320 -2.20 20.06 -6.25
N TYR A 321 -2.57 19.18 -5.33
CA TYR A 321 -3.87 18.50 -5.37
C TYR A 321 -5.04 19.49 -5.40
N GLY A 322 -5.90 19.34 -6.40
CA GLY A 322 -7.06 20.22 -6.63
C GLY A 322 -6.77 21.49 -7.44
N SER A 323 -5.54 21.70 -7.90
CA SER A 323 -5.20 22.76 -8.84
C SER A 323 -5.90 22.57 -10.20
N GLY A 324 -6.30 23.67 -10.84
CA GLY A 324 -6.73 23.70 -12.23
C GLY A 324 -5.62 24.03 -13.23
N LEU A 325 -4.38 24.28 -12.76
CA LEU A 325 -3.25 24.68 -13.59
C LEU A 325 -2.47 23.47 -14.12
N SER A 326 -2.01 23.55 -15.37
CA SER A 326 -1.13 22.55 -15.99
C SER A 326 -0.37 23.14 -17.18
N GLY A 327 0.68 22.45 -17.63
CA GLY A 327 1.39 22.79 -18.87
C GLY A 327 2.39 23.94 -18.74
N ASN A 328 2.61 24.66 -19.85
CA ASN A 328 3.65 25.69 -19.95
C ASN A 328 3.21 26.98 -19.25
N LEU A 329 4.09 27.51 -18.39
CA LEU A 329 3.96 28.81 -17.74
C LEU A 329 4.62 29.92 -18.56
N ALA A 330 5.75 29.61 -19.21
CA ALA A 330 6.46 30.50 -20.12
C ALA A 330 7.23 29.68 -21.17
N THR A 331 7.39 30.21 -22.38
CA THR A 331 8.10 29.52 -23.47
C THR A 331 9.04 30.46 -24.19
N GLY A 332 10.32 30.11 -24.29
CA GLY A 332 11.33 30.85 -25.05
C GLY A 332 11.55 32.29 -24.55
N SER A 333 11.37 32.54 -23.25
CA SER A 333 11.57 33.86 -22.64
C SER A 333 13.06 34.23 -22.64
N ALA A 334 13.39 35.49 -22.89
CA ALA A 334 14.74 36.02 -22.65
C ALA A 334 14.96 36.42 -21.18
N GLN A 335 13.90 36.44 -20.36
CA GLN A 335 13.99 36.71 -18.92
C GLN A 335 14.13 35.38 -18.17
N PRO A 336 15.15 35.24 -17.29
CA PRO A 336 15.35 34.03 -16.50
C PRO A 336 14.33 33.89 -15.35
N THR A 337 13.72 35.00 -14.92
CA THR A 337 12.75 35.02 -13.82
C THR A 337 11.31 34.96 -14.32
N LEU A 338 10.46 34.26 -13.56
CA LEU A 338 9.02 34.17 -13.82
C LEU A 338 8.23 34.34 -12.52
N LEU A 339 7.23 35.22 -12.54
CA LEU A 339 6.28 35.37 -11.44
C LEU A 339 5.12 34.39 -11.62
N PHE A 340 5.13 33.30 -10.87
CA PHE A 340 4.12 32.24 -10.90
C PHE A 340 3.07 32.47 -9.81
N THR A 341 1.77 32.38 -10.12
CA THR A 341 0.70 32.46 -9.11
C THR A 341 0.01 31.10 -8.98
N PRO A 342 0.38 30.28 -7.98
CA PRO A 342 -0.30 29.02 -7.70
C PRO A 342 -1.76 29.26 -7.29
N ASP A 343 -2.68 28.38 -7.73
CA ASP A 343 -4.11 28.46 -7.40
C ASP A 343 -4.54 27.54 -6.24
N ALA A 344 -3.64 26.68 -5.77
CA ALA A 344 -3.87 25.72 -4.69
C ALA A 344 -2.66 25.64 -3.74
N ALA A 345 -2.94 25.32 -2.48
CA ALA A 345 -1.90 24.97 -1.50
C ALA A 345 -1.50 23.49 -1.68
N GLY A 346 -0.22 23.20 -1.44
CA GLY A 346 0.37 21.88 -1.55
C GLY A 346 1.74 21.91 -2.21
N GLU A 347 2.15 20.76 -2.71
CA GLU A 347 3.44 20.55 -3.38
C GLU A 347 3.32 20.75 -4.90
N TRP A 348 4.28 21.47 -5.47
CA TRP A 348 4.40 21.73 -6.90
C TRP A 348 5.79 21.32 -7.39
N GLU A 349 5.88 20.83 -8.62
CA GLU A 349 7.15 20.61 -9.31
C GLU A 349 7.12 21.40 -10.62
N ILE A 350 8.04 22.34 -10.76
CA ILE A 350 8.16 23.19 -11.94
C ILE A 350 9.50 22.91 -12.61
N GLU A 351 9.49 22.65 -13.91
CA GLU A 351 10.69 22.42 -14.71
C GLU A 351 11.06 23.66 -15.50
N LEU A 352 12.32 24.05 -15.39
CA LEU A 352 12.99 25.02 -16.25
C LEU A 352 13.65 24.25 -17.41
N THR A 353 13.47 24.75 -18.63
CA THR A 353 14.28 24.39 -19.79
C THR A 353 15.05 25.60 -20.26
N VAL A 354 16.37 25.46 -20.35
CA VAL A 354 17.28 26.49 -20.87
C VAL A 354 17.83 26.03 -22.21
N ALA A 355 17.68 26.84 -23.25
CA ALA A 355 18.19 26.57 -24.58
C ALA A 355 19.11 27.69 -25.06
N ASN A 356 20.20 27.33 -25.74
CA ASN A 356 21.17 28.28 -26.28
C ASN A 356 21.02 28.48 -27.80
N ASN A 357 21.79 29.41 -28.34
CA ASN A 357 21.73 29.81 -29.75
C ASN A 357 22.31 28.78 -30.75
N VAL A 358 22.94 27.70 -30.27
CA VAL A 358 23.44 26.59 -31.10
C VAL A 358 22.47 25.41 -31.15
N GLY A 359 21.31 25.52 -30.50
CA GLY A 359 20.23 24.53 -30.56
C GLY A 359 20.32 23.41 -29.52
N GLU A 360 21.21 23.53 -28.54
CA GLU A 360 21.31 22.61 -27.41
C GLU A 360 20.46 23.12 -26.23
N SER A 361 20.00 22.20 -25.38
CA SER A 361 19.16 22.55 -24.23
C SER A 361 19.38 21.63 -23.04
N ALA A 362 19.17 22.16 -21.83
CA ALA A 362 19.14 21.41 -20.58
C ALA A 362 17.89 21.75 -19.77
N THR A 363 17.58 20.87 -18.82
CA THR A 363 16.47 21.06 -17.89
C THR A 363 16.94 20.98 -16.45
N ASP A 364 16.25 21.70 -15.58
CA ASP A 364 16.36 21.59 -14.13
C ASP A 364 14.98 21.77 -13.48
N ARG A 365 14.81 21.38 -12.22
CA ARG A 365 13.52 21.41 -11.53
C ARG A 365 13.61 22.11 -10.18
N VAL A 366 12.54 22.81 -9.84
CA VAL A 366 12.34 23.42 -8.52
C VAL A 366 11.04 22.89 -7.91
N HIS A 367 11.12 22.47 -6.66
CA HIS A 367 9.98 22.06 -5.86
C HIS A 367 9.47 23.22 -5.01
N LEU A 368 8.15 23.43 -5.02
CA LEU A 368 7.49 24.44 -4.19
C LEU A 368 6.57 23.76 -3.18
N ARG A 369 6.79 24.06 -1.90
CA ARG A 369 5.91 23.66 -0.80
C ARG A 369 5.16 24.88 -0.26
N LEU A 370 3.86 24.94 -0.55
CA LEU A 370 3.06 26.12 -0.23
C LEU A 370 1.86 25.73 0.64
N LEU A 371 1.93 26.01 1.94
CA LEU A 371 0.84 25.75 2.90
C LEU A 371 0.32 27.06 3.50
N ARG A 372 -0.91 27.08 3.98
CA ARG A 372 -1.57 28.27 4.56
C ARG A 372 -1.83 28.12 6.05
N ILE A 373 -0.80 27.80 6.83
CA ILE A 373 -0.95 27.60 8.28
C ILE A 373 -1.06 28.95 8.99
N GLY A 374 -2.27 29.32 9.42
CA GLY A 374 -2.49 30.53 10.21
C GLY A 374 -2.00 30.36 11.65
N ILE A 375 -1.49 31.42 12.28
CA ILE A 375 -1.04 31.43 13.69
C ILE A 375 -2.19 31.49 14.71
N GLY A 376 -3.44 31.67 14.25
CA GLY A 376 -4.62 31.76 15.10
C GLY A 376 -5.13 30.39 15.55
N HIS A 377 -5.89 30.37 16.65
CA HIS A 377 -6.57 29.19 17.17
C HIS A 377 -8.06 29.46 17.42
N PRO A 378 -8.94 28.44 17.29
CA PRO A 378 -8.65 27.11 16.73
C PRO A 378 -8.41 27.16 15.22
N ARG A 379 -7.62 26.21 14.70
CA ARG A 379 -7.38 26.06 13.25
C ARG A 379 -7.64 24.64 12.76
N ILE A 380 -7.71 23.65 13.64
CA ILE A 380 -7.97 22.26 13.30
C ILE A 380 -9.48 22.01 13.36
N PHE A 381 -10.06 21.58 12.24
CA PHE A 381 -11.49 21.32 12.02
C PHE A 381 -12.43 22.54 12.08
N LEU A 382 -12.17 23.48 13.00
CA LEU A 382 -13.05 24.60 13.32
C LEU A 382 -12.64 25.88 12.57
N THR A 383 -13.02 25.97 11.29
CA THR A 383 -12.94 27.25 10.57
C THR A 383 -13.99 28.25 11.11
N PRO A 384 -13.81 29.57 10.90
CA PRO A 384 -14.81 30.56 11.31
C PRO A 384 -16.22 30.28 10.77
N ALA A 385 -16.32 29.82 9.52
CA ALA A 385 -17.59 29.44 8.89
C ALA A 385 -18.20 28.19 9.54
N LYS A 386 -17.39 27.16 9.80
CA LYS A 386 -17.84 25.92 10.48
C LYS A 386 -18.34 26.23 11.88
N LEU A 387 -17.63 27.07 12.64
CA LEU A 387 -18.01 27.45 13.99
C LEU A 387 -19.32 28.26 14.02
N ALA A 388 -19.51 29.18 13.06
CA ALA A 388 -20.77 29.90 12.92
C ALA A 388 -21.95 28.95 12.63
N ALA A 389 -21.77 27.97 11.75
CA ALA A 389 -22.78 26.95 11.46
C ALA A 389 -23.07 26.04 12.66
N LEU A 390 -22.05 25.66 13.45
CA LEU A 390 -22.24 24.89 14.68
C LEU A 390 -23.04 25.68 15.72
N ARG A 391 -22.72 26.96 15.91
CA ARG A 391 -23.45 27.87 16.81
C ARG A 391 -24.93 28.00 16.44
N ALA A 392 -25.22 28.17 15.15
CA ALA A 392 -26.60 28.25 14.67
C ALA A 392 -27.41 26.98 14.97
N ARG A 393 -26.74 25.81 15.03
CA ARG A 393 -27.36 24.50 15.27
C ARG A 393 -27.39 24.09 16.74
N ALA A 394 -26.78 24.86 17.62
CA ALA A 394 -26.68 24.60 19.06
C ALA A 394 -27.96 25.02 19.81
N VAL A 395 -29.09 24.44 19.41
CA VAL A 395 -30.43 24.73 19.95
C VAL A 395 -31.03 23.49 20.61
N ALA A 396 -31.87 23.68 21.63
CA ALA A 396 -32.45 22.58 22.43
C ALA A 396 -33.31 21.60 21.60
N SER A 397 -33.86 22.05 20.46
CA SER A 397 -34.63 21.19 19.54
C SER A 397 -33.75 20.29 18.67
N ASN A 398 -32.42 20.50 18.64
CA ASN A 398 -31.50 19.65 17.90
C ASN A 398 -31.04 18.49 18.81
N PRO A 399 -31.45 17.23 18.54
CA PRO A 399 -31.11 16.09 19.40
C PRO A 399 -29.59 15.84 19.49
N ARG A 400 -28.84 16.09 18.41
CA ARG A 400 -27.37 15.93 18.39
C ARG A 400 -26.68 16.95 19.30
N TRP A 401 -27.19 18.18 19.32
CA TRP A 401 -26.70 19.20 20.26
C TRP A 401 -26.99 18.80 21.71
N THR A 402 -28.21 18.38 22.00
CA THR A 402 -28.61 17.95 23.35
C THR A 402 -27.74 16.78 23.82
N GLN A 403 -27.45 15.81 22.96
CA GLN A 403 -26.55 14.69 23.28
C GLN A 403 -25.12 15.16 23.58
N LEU A 404 -24.52 15.97 22.71
CA LEU A 404 -23.19 16.54 22.93
C LEU A 404 -23.13 17.37 24.22
N LYS A 405 -24.14 18.19 24.47
CA LYS A 405 -24.19 19.06 25.64
C LYS A 405 -24.30 18.25 26.93
N ASN A 406 -25.12 17.21 26.95
CA ASN A 406 -25.23 16.29 28.08
C ASN A 406 -23.89 15.59 28.36
N GLU A 407 -23.19 15.17 27.30
CA GLU A 407 -21.85 14.58 27.45
C GLU A 407 -20.85 15.57 28.03
N ALA A 408 -20.84 16.81 27.55
CA ALA A 408 -19.95 17.85 28.10
C ALA A 408 -20.26 18.20 29.57
N ASP A 409 -21.53 18.16 29.97
CA ASP A 409 -21.99 18.43 31.34
C ASP A 409 -21.67 17.29 32.32
N ALA A 410 -21.52 16.05 31.83
CA ALA A 410 -21.20 14.90 32.66
C ALA A 410 -19.82 15.07 33.35
N ALA A 411 -19.71 14.61 34.60
CA ALA A 411 -18.47 14.70 35.38
C ALA A 411 -17.33 13.89 34.73
N ASP A 412 -17.66 12.71 34.20
CA ASP A 412 -16.79 11.80 33.44
C ASP A 412 -16.79 12.07 31.93
N GLY A 413 -17.42 13.16 31.49
CA GLY A 413 -17.59 13.48 30.08
C GLY A 413 -16.28 13.67 29.32
N ASP A 414 -16.28 13.28 28.04
CA ASP A 414 -15.09 13.35 27.20
C ASP A 414 -14.52 14.78 27.04
N MET A 415 -13.19 14.87 26.98
CA MET A 415 -12.48 16.16 26.92
C MET A 415 -12.75 16.92 25.61
N LEU A 416 -12.93 16.22 24.48
CA LEU A 416 -13.24 16.84 23.18
C LEU A 416 -14.69 17.33 23.15
N ALA A 417 -15.62 16.61 23.78
CA ALA A 417 -16.98 17.08 23.96
C ALA A 417 -17.03 18.41 24.74
N LYS A 418 -16.33 18.48 25.86
CA LYS A 418 -16.19 19.72 26.65
C LYS A 418 -15.55 20.84 25.83
N ALA A 419 -14.43 20.58 25.16
CA ALA A 419 -13.75 21.58 24.35
C ALA A 419 -14.62 22.12 23.19
N LEU A 420 -15.33 21.25 22.46
CA LEU A 420 -16.24 21.67 21.39
C LEU A 420 -17.41 22.52 21.91
N VAL A 421 -18.03 22.10 23.03
CA VAL A 421 -19.11 22.88 23.67
C VAL A 421 -18.60 24.25 24.13
N SER A 422 -17.35 24.33 24.62
CA SER A 422 -16.72 25.61 24.95
C SER A 422 -16.63 26.53 23.74
N GLN A 423 -16.15 26.02 22.60
CA GLN A 423 -16.03 26.78 21.35
C GLN A 423 -17.38 27.26 20.82
N VAL A 424 -18.39 26.40 20.88
CA VAL A 424 -19.75 26.71 20.43
C VAL A 424 -20.41 27.76 21.33
N LEU A 425 -20.40 27.57 22.65
CA LEU A 425 -21.09 28.47 23.59
C LEU A 425 -20.30 29.71 24.01
N GLY A 426 -18.98 29.72 23.81
CA GLY A 426 -18.08 30.74 24.35
C GLY A 426 -17.92 30.67 25.88
N ASN A 427 -18.25 29.54 26.51
CA ASN A 427 -18.11 29.34 27.95
C ASN A 427 -16.77 28.68 28.28
N ALA A 428 -15.84 29.47 28.84
CA ALA A 428 -14.48 29.05 29.16
C ALA A 428 -14.39 27.90 30.18
N VAL A 429 -15.41 27.71 31.05
CA VAL A 429 -15.40 26.66 32.09
C VAL A 429 -15.23 25.27 31.48
N TYR A 430 -15.86 24.99 30.34
CA TYR A 430 -15.71 23.70 29.68
C TYR A 430 -14.28 23.46 29.19
N CYS A 431 -13.63 24.47 28.61
CA CYS A 431 -12.23 24.38 28.23
C CYS A 431 -11.30 24.21 29.44
N THR A 432 -11.55 24.91 30.56
CA THR A 432 -10.79 24.71 31.80
C THR A 432 -10.85 23.25 32.28
N ASN A 433 -12.05 22.64 32.23
CA ASN A 433 -12.21 21.23 32.57
C ASN A 433 -11.49 20.30 31.58
N ALA A 434 -11.64 20.54 30.28
CA ALA A 434 -10.99 19.75 29.24
C ALA A 434 -9.46 19.78 29.35
N ILE A 435 -8.89 20.97 29.62
CA ILE A 435 -7.46 21.16 29.90
C ILE A 435 -7.05 20.37 31.15
N GLY A 436 -7.83 20.43 32.22
CA GLY A 436 -7.56 19.65 33.44
C GLY A 436 -7.49 18.15 33.18
N THR A 437 -8.43 17.61 32.39
CA THR A 437 -8.44 16.19 32.00
C THR A 437 -7.24 15.83 31.12
N ALA A 438 -6.87 16.69 30.16
CA ALA A 438 -5.70 16.47 29.30
C ALA A 438 -4.39 16.49 30.11
N LEU A 439 -4.22 17.44 31.04
CA LEU A 439 -3.06 17.50 31.94
C LEU A 439 -2.97 16.28 32.84
N ALA A 440 -4.11 15.78 33.35
CA ALA A 440 -4.13 14.55 34.15
C ALA A 440 -3.69 13.32 33.35
N ARG A 441 -4.02 13.25 32.05
CA ARG A 441 -3.55 12.20 31.14
C ARG A 441 -2.05 12.32 30.85
N ILE A 442 -1.58 13.52 30.52
CA ILE A 442 -0.14 13.80 30.34
C ILE A 442 0.67 13.39 31.57
N ALA A 443 0.18 13.71 32.78
CA ALA A 443 0.88 13.43 34.03
C ALA A 443 0.88 11.96 34.44
N SER A 444 -0.08 11.14 33.99
CA SER A 444 -0.17 9.74 34.42
C SER A 444 0.87 8.85 33.75
N ALA A 445 1.44 9.27 32.62
CA ALA A 445 2.29 8.47 31.74
C ALA A 445 1.67 7.11 31.32
N VAL A 446 0.37 6.90 31.56
CA VAL A 446 -0.42 5.73 31.12
C VAL A 446 -1.09 6.03 29.78
N ASP A 447 -0.41 6.79 28.92
CA ASP A 447 -0.91 6.96 27.57
C ASP A 447 -0.52 5.73 26.77
N TRP A 448 -1.55 4.97 26.40
CA TRP A 448 -1.45 4.23 25.15
C TRP A 448 -0.96 5.21 24.08
N PRO A 449 -0.02 4.82 23.20
CA PRO A 449 0.60 5.69 22.19
C PRO A 449 -0.37 6.35 21.17
N VAL A 450 -1.66 6.36 21.45
CA VAL A 450 -2.76 6.62 20.54
C VAL A 450 -3.58 7.87 20.92
N LYS A 451 -3.27 8.55 22.03
CA LYS A 451 -4.04 9.72 22.54
C LYS A 451 -3.40 11.09 22.29
N ALA A 452 -2.16 11.16 21.84
CA ALA A 452 -1.45 12.42 21.60
C ALA A 452 -2.19 13.35 20.62
N GLY A 453 -2.75 12.83 19.52
CA GLY A 453 -3.57 13.64 18.60
C GLY A 453 -4.84 14.23 19.24
N ASP A 454 -5.54 13.48 20.10
CA ASP A 454 -6.74 13.99 20.80
C ASP A 454 -6.35 15.09 21.81
N ILE A 455 -5.19 14.97 22.47
CA ILE A 455 -4.64 16.00 23.36
C ILE A 455 -4.24 17.25 22.57
N ALA A 456 -3.71 17.09 21.35
CA ALA A 456 -3.40 18.21 20.46
C ALA A 456 -4.65 19.03 20.06
N LEU A 457 -5.81 18.39 19.91
CA LEU A 457 -7.08 19.12 19.73
C LEU A 457 -7.45 19.96 20.95
N ILE A 458 -7.18 19.48 22.17
CA ILE A 458 -7.40 20.29 23.38
C ILE A 458 -6.47 21.50 23.39
N TYR A 459 -5.22 21.34 22.96
CA TYR A 459 -4.30 22.46 22.80
C TYR A 459 -4.84 23.50 21.82
N ASP A 460 -5.28 23.07 20.63
CA ASP A 460 -5.81 23.97 19.60
C ASP A 460 -7.15 24.63 20.01
N TRP A 461 -8.13 23.83 20.42
CA TRP A 461 -9.47 24.31 20.73
C TRP A 461 -9.56 25.08 22.04
N CYS A 462 -8.67 24.85 23.00
CA CYS A 462 -8.66 25.57 24.27
C CYS A 462 -7.45 26.50 24.44
N TYR A 463 -6.74 26.80 23.35
CA TYR A 463 -5.52 27.62 23.34
C TYR A 463 -5.67 28.93 24.13
N GLY A 464 -6.77 29.65 23.92
CA GLY A 464 -7.05 30.92 24.60
C GLY A 464 -7.23 30.82 26.13
N GLN A 465 -7.43 29.60 26.67
CA GLN A 465 -7.56 29.33 28.11
C GLN A 465 -6.30 28.69 28.71
N LEU A 466 -5.35 28.24 27.88
CA LEU A 466 -4.08 27.71 28.36
C LEU A 466 -3.16 28.84 28.84
N SER A 467 -2.68 28.73 30.07
CA SER A 467 -1.56 29.53 30.58
C SER A 467 -0.25 29.18 29.85
N ALA A 468 0.72 30.08 29.86
CA ALA A 468 2.03 29.84 29.25
C ALA A 468 2.71 28.57 29.79
N GLY A 469 2.68 28.35 31.11
CA GLY A 469 3.24 27.14 31.72
C GLY A 469 2.53 25.86 31.30
N GLN A 470 1.20 25.88 31.14
CA GLN A 470 0.48 24.72 30.62
C GLN A 470 0.83 24.44 29.15
N ARG A 471 1.05 25.47 28.33
CA ARG A 471 1.49 25.27 26.94
C ARG A 471 2.84 24.58 26.88
N THR A 472 3.78 24.97 27.74
CA THR A 472 5.08 24.28 27.87
C THR A 472 4.89 22.80 28.22
N VAL A 473 4.05 22.47 29.20
CA VAL A 473 3.77 21.07 29.58
C VAL A 473 3.23 20.23 28.41
N PHE A 474 2.31 20.78 27.61
CA PHE A 474 1.80 20.09 26.42
C PHE A 474 2.90 19.89 25.36
N ILE A 475 3.69 20.93 25.09
CA ILE A 475 4.77 20.87 24.10
C ILE A 475 5.85 19.86 24.50
N ASP A 476 6.24 19.84 25.78
CA ASP A 476 7.21 18.89 26.30
C ASP A 476 6.71 17.45 26.18
N TYR A 477 5.43 17.22 26.49
CA TYR A 477 4.78 15.93 26.29
C TYR A 477 4.79 15.51 24.81
N PHE A 478 4.43 16.41 23.89
CA PHE A 478 4.42 16.10 22.46
C PHE A 478 5.82 15.75 21.93
N ASN A 479 6.83 16.50 22.34
CA ASN A 479 8.21 16.23 21.93
C ASN A 479 8.70 14.90 22.49
N ALA A 480 8.43 14.61 23.78
CA ALA A 480 8.78 13.33 24.39
C ALA A 480 8.05 12.15 23.73
N TRP A 481 6.76 12.29 23.42
CA TRP A 481 5.99 11.26 22.71
C TRP A 481 6.55 11.00 21.30
N GLY A 482 6.89 12.08 20.57
CA GLY A 482 7.43 11.99 19.21
C GLY A 482 8.82 11.35 19.15
N ASP A 483 9.62 11.51 20.21
CA ASP A 483 10.95 10.88 20.36
C ASP A 483 10.88 9.42 20.80
N ALA A 484 9.89 9.07 21.65
CA ALA A 484 9.73 7.71 22.18
C ALA A 484 9.01 6.75 21.21
N THR A 485 8.24 7.28 20.26
CA THR A 485 7.51 6.47 19.29
C THR A 485 8.46 5.97 18.20
N PRO A 486 8.53 4.64 17.95
CA PRO A 486 9.44 4.10 16.95
C PRO A 486 9.18 4.73 15.60
N LYS A 487 10.21 5.38 15.05
CA LYS A 487 10.16 5.85 13.67
C LYS A 487 10.51 4.71 12.71
N ASN A 488 11.33 3.72 13.12
CA ASN A 488 11.95 2.75 12.20
C ASN A 488 11.41 1.32 12.27
N GLU A 489 10.39 1.05 13.10
CA GLU A 489 9.80 -0.30 13.29
C GLU A 489 8.39 -0.39 12.65
N ASP A 490 8.01 0.60 11.85
CA ASP A 490 6.67 0.75 11.25
C ASP A 490 6.49 -0.08 9.98
N VAL A 491 6.23 -1.38 10.14
CA VAL A 491 5.94 -2.30 9.04
C VAL A 491 4.92 -3.33 9.56
N PRO A 492 3.61 -3.18 9.29
CA PRO A 492 3.09 -3.06 7.92
C PRO A 492 2.09 -1.91 7.72
N GLY A 493 2.19 -1.19 6.59
CA GLY A 493 1.27 -0.09 6.24
C GLY A 493 -0.23 -0.46 6.24
N TRP A 494 -0.54 -1.75 6.13
CA TRP A 494 -1.89 -2.31 6.16
C TRP A 494 -2.46 -2.49 7.56
N GLY A 495 -1.64 -2.38 8.61
CA GLY A 495 -2.02 -2.63 9.99
C GLY A 495 -2.84 -1.53 10.65
N ASN A 496 -3.69 -1.95 11.58
CA ASN A 496 -4.75 -1.15 12.20
C ASN A 496 -4.32 -0.03 13.17
N TYR A 497 -3.15 -0.12 13.80
CA TYR A 497 -2.70 0.88 14.77
C TYR A 497 -1.94 2.05 14.13
N TRP A 498 -1.35 1.84 12.95
CA TRP A 498 -0.40 2.76 12.34
C TRP A 498 -0.97 4.14 11.97
N PRO A 499 -2.18 4.23 11.39
CA PRO A 499 -2.73 5.52 11.03
C PRO A 499 -2.99 6.44 12.23
N ARG A 500 -3.07 5.88 13.45
CA ARG A 500 -3.24 6.66 14.68
C ARG A 500 -1.96 7.38 15.13
N TYR A 501 -0.79 6.84 14.79
CA TYR A 501 0.47 7.58 14.92
C TYR A 501 0.55 8.72 13.92
N GLY A 502 0.20 8.47 12.65
CA GLY A 502 0.11 9.51 11.63
C GLY A 502 -0.82 10.66 12.04
N TYR A 503 -2.04 10.33 12.48
CA TYR A 503 -2.97 11.30 13.08
C TYR A 503 -2.32 12.12 14.20
N SER A 504 -1.57 11.48 15.11
CA SER A 504 -0.94 12.18 16.23
C SER A 504 0.16 13.14 15.77
N TYR A 505 1.11 12.69 14.93
CA TYR A 505 2.16 13.56 14.36
C TYR A 505 1.57 14.77 13.64
N GLY A 506 0.56 14.54 12.78
CA GLY A 506 -0.10 15.61 12.04
C GLY A 506 -0.74 16.63 12.98
N LEU A 507 -1.57 16.20 13.91
CA LEU A 507 -2.27 17.12 14.81
C LEU A 507 -1.34 17.85 15.78
N MET A 508 -0.30 17.19 16.30
CA MET A 508 0.68 17.84 17.18
C MET A 508 1.44 18.95 16.45
N GLY A 509 1.91 18.67 15.23
CA GLY A 509 2.58 19.66 14.38
C GLY A 509 1.67 20.85 14.08
N LEU A 510 0.42 20.58 13.67
CA LEU A 510 -0.55 21.63 13.33
C LEU A 510 -0.96 22.48 14.55
N ALA A 511 -1.25 21.83 15.67
CA ALA A 511 -1.72 22.50 16.88
C ALA A 511 -0.64 23.36 17.55
N THR A 512 0.63 23.01 17.39
CA THR A 512 1.75 23.74 18.03
C THR A 512 2.56 24.60 17.07
N PHE A 513 2.16 24.69 15.80
CA PHE A 513 2.83 25.53 14.81
C PHE A 513 2.80 27.01 15.23
N GLY A 514 4.00 27.58 15.41
CA GLY A 514 4.23 28.93 15.94
C GLY A 514 4.74 28.95 17.39
N ASP A 515 4.35 27.96 18.19
CA ASP A 515 4.71 27.86 19.62
C ASP A 515 5.80 26.80 19.89
N ASN A 516 5.87 25.74 19.07
CA ASN A 516 6.86 24.66 19.21
C ASN A 516 7.92 24.72 18.09
N ALA A 517 9.19 24.79 18.46
CA ALA A 517 10.32 24.79 17.53
C ALA A 517 10.41 23.50 16.69
N ARG A 518 9.83 22.40 17.16
CA ARG A 518 9.79 21.11 16.44
C ARG A 518 8.50 20.87 15.65
N ALA A 519 7.57 21.83 15.61
CA ALA A 519 6.29 21.64 14.93
C ALA A 519 6.47 21.19 13.46
N GLN A 520 7.42 21.77 12.74
CA GLN A 520 7.70 21.39 11.35
C GLN A 520 8.21 19.94 11.22
N GLU A 521 9.03 19.46 12.16
CA GLU A 521 9.49 18.05 12.17
C GLU A 521 8.29 17.10 12.18
N TRP A 522 7.27 17.39 13.00
CA TRP A 522 6.06 16.56 13.10
C TRP A 522 5.16 16.65 11.86
N LEU A 523 5.08 17.83 11.24
CA LEU A 523 4.37 18.01 9.97
C LEU A 523 5.03 17.20 8.84
N ASP A 524 6.37 17.19 8.80
CA ASP A 524 7.15 16.50 7.78
C ASP A 524 7.09 14.98 7.95
N GLU A 525 7.16 14.49 9.19
CA GLU A 525 6.94 13.08 9.52
C GLU A 525 5.55 12.61 9.05
N TYR A 526 4.49 13.37 9.35
CA TYR A 526 3.14 13.02 8.88
C TYR A 526 3.02 13.08 7.35
N ARG A 527 3.39 14.20 6.73
CA ARG A 527 3.11 14.48 5.32
C ARG A 527 3.93 13.63 4.36
N TYR A 528 5.19 13.34 4.71
CA TYR A 528 6.12 12.60 3.86
C TYR A 528 6.18 11.14 4.24
N ARG A 529 6.80 10.82 5.38
CA ARG A 529 7.04 9.42 5.74
C ARG A 529 5.74 8.64 5.91
N ARG A 530 4.80 9.16 6.71
CA ARG A 530 3.56 8.43 7.02
C ARG A 530 2.57 8.43 5.87
N TYR A 531 2.36 9.59 5.26
CA TYR A 531 1.34 9.72 4.24
C TYR A 531 1.85 9.43 2.82
N ARG A 532 2.82 10.19 2.31
CA ARG A 532 3.32 10.06 0.94
C ARG A 532 4.01 8.72 0.70
N ASP A 533 4.86 8.29 1.63
CA ASP A 533 5.75 7.13 1.40
C ASP A 533 5.11 5.80 1.84
N ILE A 534 4.15 5.83 2.76
CA ILE A 534 3.51 4.62 3.32
C ILE A 534 2.03 4.52 2.94
N ASP A 535 1.19 5.47 3.38
CA ASP A 535 -0.26 5.36 3.17
C ASP A 535 -0.65 5.46 1.69
N LEU A 536 -0.07 6.40 0.93
CA LEU A 536 -0.52 6.68 -0.44
C LEU A 536 -0.28 5.50 -1.40
N PRO A 537 0.93 4.90 -1.52
CA PRO A 537 1.15 3.75 -2.39
C PRO A 537 0.26 2.56 -2.04
N LEU A 538 0.02 2.38 -0.74
CA LEU A 538 -0.85 1.35 -0.21
C LEU A 538 -2.31 1.56 -0.63
N LEU A 539 -2.83 2.77 -0.42
CA LEU A 539 -4.20 3.11 -0.80
C LEU A 539 -4.39 3.04 -2.31
N ASP A 540 -3.40 3.47 -3.09
CA ASP A 540 -3.43 3.39 -4.55
C ASP A 540 -3.54 1.94 -5.05
N ARG A 541 -2.89 0.99 -4.37
CA ARG A 541 -2.99 -0.43 -4.72
C ARG A 541 -4.41 -0.98 -4.60
N ILE A 542 -5.21 -0.44 -3.68
CA ILE A 542 -6.60 -0.88 -3.43
C ILE A 542 -7.64 0.19 -3.78
N ALA A 543 -7.24 1.25 -4.50
CA ALA A 543 -8.06 2.45 -4.64
C ALA A 543 -9.42 2.16 -5.29
N ALA A 544 -9.41 1.29 -6.29
CA ALA A 544 -10.59 0.97 -7.08
C ALA A 544 -11.73 0.41 -6.21
N GLY A 545 -12.78 1.21 -6.05
CA GLY A 545 -13.96 0.90 -5.24
C GLY A 545 -13.77 1.02 -3.72
N GLY A 546 -12.66 1.58 -3.24
CA GLY A 546 -12.55 2.08 -1.86
C GLY A 546 -12.63 1.05 -0.73
N GLY A 547 -12.49 -0.25 -1.02
CA GLY A 547 -12.55 -1.34 -0.04
C GLY A 547 -11.40 -1.33 0.96
N TRP A 548 -11.47 -2.18 1.99
CA TRP A 548 -10.36 -2.39 2.93
C TRP A 548 -10.18 -3.89 3.21
N PRO A 549 -8.94 -4.43 3.13
CA PRO A 549 -8.72 -5.87 3.16
C PRO A 549 -8.74 -6.52 4.55
N GLU A 550 -8.58 -5.77 5.65
CA GLU A 550 -8.52 -6.36 7.01
C GLU A 550 -9.88 -6.74 7.61
N GLY A 551 -10.99 -6.46 6.92
CA GLY A 551 -12.33 -6.62 7.49
C GLY A 551 -12.93 -5.34 8.05
N MET A 552 -14.18 -5.41 8.52
CA MET A 552 -15.00 -4.22 8.80
C MET A 552 -14.53 -3.45 10.03
N ILE A 553 -14.22 -4.14 11.13
CA ILE A 553 -13.82 -3.47 12.37
C ILE A 553 -12.44 -2.84 12.23
N TYR A 554 -11.53 -3.54 11.57
CA TYR A 554 -10.19 -3.04 11.34
C TYR A 554 -10.14 -1.93 10.28
N ASP A 555 -11.04 -1.92 9.28
CA ASP A 555 -11.27 -0.75 8.43
C ASP A 555 -11.61 0.48 9.28
N TRP A 556 -12.55 0.35 10.20
CA TRP A 556 -12.99 1.46 11.04
C TRP A 556 -11.91 1.96 11.99
N ILE A 557 -11.17 1.06 12.63
CA ILE A 557 -10.11 1.42 13.59
C ILE A 557 -8.93 2.08 12.87
N ALA A 558 -8.51 1.54 11.73
CA ALA A 558 -7.40 2.07 10.95
C ALA A 558 -7.75 3.40 10.27
N ASN A 559 -8.90 3.45 9.59
CA ASN A 559 -9.15 4.54 8.65
C ASN A 559 -9.84 5.75 9.28
N ASN A 560 -10.51 5.61 10.44
CA ASN A 560 -11.07 6.77 11.14
C ASN A 560 -10.01 7.82 11.52
N PRO A 561 -8.89 7.47 12.20
CA PRO A 561 -7.82 8.44 12.44
C PRO A 561 -7.16 8.93 11.14
N ARG A 562 -7.04 8.09 10.10
CA ARG A 562 -6.51 8.50 8.79
C ARG A 562 -7.35 9.62 8.16
N VAL A 563 -8.65 9.40 8.01
CA VAL A 563 -9.60 10.36 7.44
C VAL A 563 -9.68 11.63 8.29
N LYS A 564 -9.70 11.52 9.63
CA LYS A 564 -9.64 12.68 10.53
C LYS A 564 -8.33 13.46 10.40
N GLY A 565 -7.18 12.77 10.26
CA GLY A 565 -5.87 13.38 10.06
C GLY A 565 -5.82 14.22 8.78
N LEU A 566 -6.37 13.70 7.68
CA LEU A 566 -6.45 14.43 6.42
C LEU A 566 -7.36 15.66 6.52
N GLU A 567 -8.50 15.56 7.21
CA GLU A 567 -9.36 16.73 7.42
C GLU A 567 -8.71 17.78 8.34
N ALA A 568 -7.91 17.34 9.31
CA ALA A 568 -7.13 18.24 10.17
C ALA A 568 -6.08 18.98 9.34
N TRP A 569 -5.34 18.25 8.50
CA TRP A 569 -4.40 18.81 7.55
C TRP A 569 -5.07 19.82 6.63
N ARG A 570 -6.15 19.42 5.94
CA ARG A 570 -6.87 20.28 4.99
C ARG A 570 -7.37 21.58 5.64
N THR A 571 -7.94 21.52 6.84
CA THR A 571 -8.46 22.71 7.52
C THR A 571 -7.37 23.66 7.98
N ALA A 572 -6.23 23.13 8.42
CA ALA A 572 -5.14 23.92 8.96
C ALA A 572 -4.12 24.38 7.91
N THR A 573 -3.93 23.65 6.80
CA THR A 573 -2.91 23.93 5.77
C THR A 573 -3.49 24.39 4.43
N SER A 574 -4.79 24.17 4.21
CA SER A 574 -5.47 24.32 2.91
C SER A 574 -5.06 23.33 1.80
N GLU A 575 -4.09 22.44 2.02
CA GLU A 575 -3.76 21.36 1.06
C GLU A 575 -4.82 20.25 1.14
N ASN A 576 -5.36 19.82 0.00
CA ASN A 576 -6.44 18.83 -0.04
C ASN A 576 -5.96 17.42 -0.40
N LEU A 577 -5.45 16.70 0.59
CA LEU A 577 -4.97 15.33 0.44
C LEU A 577 -6.06 14.29 0.15
N PHE A 578 -7.36 14.62 0.26
CA PHE A 578 -8.42 13.71 -0.17
C PHE A 578 -8.44 13.46 -1.68
N LEU A 579 -7.72 14.29 -2.46
CA LEU A 579 -7.61 14.20 -3.92
C LEU A 579 -6.32 13.50 -4.38
N SER A 580 -5.51 12.97 -3.46
CA SER A 580 -4.28 12.26 -3.79
C SER A 580 -4.52 10.86 -4.37
N THR A 581 -5.67 10.27 -4.05
CA THR A 581 -6.06 8.93 -4.46
C THR A 581 -7.58 8.86 -4.56
N ASP A 582 -8.09 8.08 -5.51
CA ASP A 582 -9.53 7.88 -5.70
C ASP A 582 -10.16 7.07 -4.55
N TRP A 583 -9.34 6.37 -3.75
CA TRP A 583 -9.80 5.52 -2.65
C TRP A 583 -10.79 6.24 -1.71
N TYR A 584 -10.52 7.50 -1.35
CA TYR A 584 -11.40 8.26 -0.45
C TYR A 584 -12.78 8.55 -1.05
N ARG A 585 -12.84 8.86 -2.36
CA ARG A 585 -14.11 9.15 -3.03
C ARG A 585 -14.91 7.87 -3.26
N GLU A 586 -14.24 6.81 -3.70
CA GLU A 586 -14.85 5.50 -3.99
C GLU A 586 -15.46 4.84 -2.74
N ARG A 587 -14.99 5.23 -1.53
CA ARG A 587 -15.58 4.79 -0.26
C ARG A 587 -17.04 5.17 -0.04
N LEU A 588 -17.56 6.17 -0.75
CA LEU A 588 -18.97 6.56 -0.63
C LEU A 588 -19.90 5.39 -0.99
N GLY A 589 -19.60 4.65 -2.07
CA GLY A 589 -20.37 3.48 -2.48
C GLY A 589 -20.16 2.28 -1.54
N TYR A 590 -18.93 2.10 -1.06
CA TYR A 590 -18.58 1.08 -0.08
C TYR A 590 -19.36 1.27 1.24
N PHE A 591 -19.40 2.48 1.78
CA PHE A 591 -20.13 2.77 3.02
C PHE A 591 -21.65 2.63 2.90
N LEU A 592 -22.20 2.82 1.69
CA LEU A 592 -23.61 2.54 1.44
C LEU A 592 -23.91 1.04 1.48
N LEU A 593 -23.02 0.20 0.92
CA LEU A 593 -23.32 -1.20 0.67
C LEU A 593 -22.60 -2.22 1.54
N HIS A 594 -21.71 -1.83 2.45
CA HIS A 594 -21.07 -2.76 3.39
C HIS A 594 -21.92 -3.08 4.64
N ARG A 595 -23.15 -2.56 4.73
CA ARG A 595 -24.11 -2.78 5.82
C ARG A 595 -25.24 -3.70 5.39
N TRP A 596 -25.67 -4.56 6.31
CA TRP A 596 -26.87 -5.36 6.13
C TRP A 596 -28.14 -4.49 6.18
N PRO A 597 -29.20 -4.89 5.46
CA PRO A 597 -30.51 -4.28 5.57
C PRO A 597 -31.08 -4.37 7.00
N GLY A 598 -31.73 -3.30 7.45
CA GLY A 598 -32.44 -3.27 8.72
C GLY A 598 -31.64 -2.67 9.89
N VAL A 599 -32.12 -2.92 11.09
CA VAL A 599 -31.57 -2.41 12.35
C VAL A 599 -31.43 -3.56 13.33
N ALA A 600 -30.28 -3.62 13.99
CA ALA A 600 -29.99 -4.51 15.10
C ALA A 600 -29.87 -3.70 16.41
N GLU A 601 -29.87 -4.40 17.54
CA GLU A 601 -29.78 -3.80 18.87
C GLU A 601 -28.59 -4.39 19.64
N GLN A 602 -27.83 -3.54 20.32
CA GLN A 602 -26.79 -3.93 21.25
C GLN A 602 -26.82 -3.02 22.50
N PHE A 603 -26.85 -3.62 23.70
CA PHE A 603 -26.82 -2.93 25.00
C PHE A 603 -27.88 -1.83 25.20
N GLY A 604 -29.05 -1.99 24.60
CA GLY A 604 -30.15 -1.02 24.55
C GLY A 604 -30.08 -0.02 23.40
N TYR A 605 -29.19 -0.19 22.42
CA TYR A 605 -28.95 0.79 21.35
C TYR A 605 -29.09 0.20 19.95
N ALA A 606 -29.81 0.92 19.08
CA ALA A 606 -29.97 0.57 17.68
C ALA A 606 -28.71 0.89 16.84
N TYR A 607 -28.35 0.00 15.92
CA TYR A 607 -27.32 0.22 14.91
C TYR A 607 -27.65 -0.53 13.61
N HIS A 608 -27.01 -0.16 12.51
CA HIS A 608 -27.12 -0.90 11.25
C HIS A 608 -26.16 -2.10 11.27
N PRO A 609 -26.68 -3.34 11.18
CA PRO A 609 -25.86 -4.53 11.17
C PRO A 609 -24.95 -4.56 9.93
N TYR A 610 -23.92 -5.37 9.97
CA TYR A 610 -22.89 -5.44 8.95
C TYR A 610 -22.39 -6.87 8.80
N VAL A 611 -21.80 -7.16 7.65
CA VAL A 611 -21.22 -8.46 7.36
C VAL A 611 -19.93 -8.66 8.18
N SER A 612 -19.71 -9.87 8.72
CA SER A 612 -18.40 -10.26 9.23
C SER A 612 -17.54 -10.69 8.05
N THR A 613 -16.48 -9.95 7.80
CA THR A 613 -15.44 -10.24 6.82
C THR A 613 -14.11 -9.99 7.50
N GLY A 614 -13.12 -10.86 7.33
CA GLY A 614 -11.92 -10.82 8.14
C GLY A 614 -12.23 -10.96 9.64
N ASP A 615 -11.25 -10.65 10.49
CA ASP A 615 -11.45 -10.68 11.93
C ASP A 615 -12.45 -9.58 12.33
N THR A 616 -13.69 -9.96 12.68
CA THR A 616 -14.76 -9.00 12.97
C THR A 616 -15.84 -9.59 13.87
N GLU A 617 -16.05 -8.96 15.03
CA GLU A 617 -17.26 -9.17 15.83
C GLU A 617 -18.51 -8.64 15.09
N ARG A 618 -19.55 -9.45 14.90
CA ARG A 618 -20.77 -9.07 14.15
C ARG A 618 -21.64 -8.05 14.85
N SER A 619 -21.60 -8.07 16.18
CA SER A 619 -22.56 -7.35 17.02
C SER A 619 -22.00 -6.10 17.67
N ARG A 620 -20.82 -5.60 17.26
CA ARG A 620 -20.18 -4.43 17.88
C ARG A 620 -20.69 -3.12 17.27
N GLY A 621 -21.91 -2.70 17.65
CA GLY A 621 -22.57 -1.52 17.10
C GLY A 621 -21.90 -0.19 17.45
N SER A 622 -21.16 -0.12 18.55
CA SER A 622 -20.44 1.10 18.96
C SER A 622 -19.28 1.45 18.01
N ILE A 623 -18.49 0.46 17.56
CA ILE A 623 -17.32 0.69 16.70
C ILE A 623 -17.73 1.02 15.25
N ALA A 624 -18.90 0.53 14.81
CA ALA A 624 -19.51 0.88 13.53
C ALA A 624 -19.67 2.40 13.32
N ASN A 625 -19.74 3.17 14.40
CA ASN A 625 -19.87 4.62 14.35
C ASN A 625 -18.62 5.34 13.82
N TYR A 626 -17.44 4.73 13.85
CA TYR A 626 -16.28 5.25 13.12
C TYR A 626 -16.52 5.29 11.60
N GLY A 627 -17.15 4.24 11.05
CA GLY A 627 -17.62 4.23 9.67
C GLY A 627 -18.57 5.40 9.35
N ARG A 628 -19.49 5.68 10.28
CA ARG A 628 -20.40 6.83 10.19
C ARG A 628 -19.64 8.15 10.16
N ILE A 629 -18.71 8.37 11.09
CA ILE A 629 -17.93 9.61 11.16
C ILE A 629 -17.10 9.83 9.89
N MET A 630 -16.42 8.79 9.40
CA MET A 630 -15.73 8.85 8.11
C MET A 630 -16.69 9.22 6.98
N GLY A 631 -17.86 8.58 6.90
CA GLY A 631 -18.90 8.91 5.92
C GLY A 631 -19.32 10.37 5.94
N LEU A 632 -19.53 10.96 7.14
CA LEU A 632 -19.90 12.38 7.28
C LEU A 632 -18.79 13.33 6.79
N ILE A 633 -17.53 13.01 7.07
CA ILE A 633 -16.39 13.78 6.56
C ILE A 633 -16.37 13.72 5.03
N LEU A 634 -16.49 12.52 4.44
CA LEU A 634 -16.46 12.33 2.99
C LEU A 634 -17.66 12.99 2.27
N ILE A 635 -18.85 12.98 2.87
CA ILE A 635 -20.01 13.73 2.36
C ILE A 635 -19.67 15.22 2.23
N GLU A 636 -19.01 15.79 3.23
CA GLU A 636 -18.60 17.19 3.22
C GLU A 636 -17.49 17.49 2.20
N ARG A 637 -16.71 16.48 1.79
CA ARG A 637 -15.62 16.60 0.79
C ARG A 637 -16.07 16.37 -0.63
N PHE A 638 -17.09 15.54 -0.83
CA PHE A 638 -17.60 15.20 -2.15
C PHE A 638 -19.11 15.49 -2.30
N PRO A 639 -19.61 16.69 -1.92
CA PRO A 639 -21.05 16.97 -1.87
C PRO A 639 -21.74 16.93 -3.25
N ALA A 640 -20.96 17.10 -4.32
CA ALA A 640 -21.45 16.99 -5.70
C ALA A 640 -21.67 15.53 -6.14
N ASP A 641 -21.03 14.57 -5.48
CA ASP A 641 -21.14 13.16 -5.83
C ASP A 641 -22.55 12.62 -5.50
N PRO A 642 -23.24 11.94 -6.44
CA PRO A 642 -24.52 11.29 -6.15
C PRO A 642 -24.47 10.35 -4.95
N LEU A 643 -23.36 9.62 -4.75
CA LEU A 643 -23.23 8.68 -3.63
C LEU A 643 -23.12 9.40 -2.29
N ALA A 644 -22.52 10.59 -2.24
CA ALA A 644 -22.52 11.43 -1.05
C ALA A 644 -23.94 11.85 -0.65
N ARG A 645 -24.79 12.22 -1.61
CA ARG A 645 -26.20 12.57 -1.34
C ARG A 645 -27.02 11.38 -0.85
N GLN A 646 -26.74 10.18 -1.37
CA GLN A 646 -27.36 8.94 -0.89
C GLN A 646 -26.92 8.61 0.53
N LEU A 647 -25.62 8.67 0.79
CA LEU A 647 -25.05 8.41 2.11
C LEU A 647 -25.55 9.43 3.14
N GLN A 648 -25.73 10.70 2.75
CA GLN A 648 -26.33 11.72 3.60
C GLN A 648 -27.78 11.35 3.99
N ALA A 649 -28.57 10.81 3.07
CA ALA A 649 -29.92 10.35 3.37
C ALA A 649 -29.91 9.16 4.33
N TYR A 650 -29.02 8.19 4.08
CA TYR A 650 -28.80 7.01 4.92
C TYR A 650 -28.40 7.39 6.35
N LEU A 651 -27.50 8.36 6.50
CA LEU A 651 -27.00 8.81 7.79
C LEU A 651 -27.86 9.91 8.46
N ALA A 652 -28.98 10.32 7.86
CA ALA A 652 -29.79 11.45 8.35
C ALA A 652 -30.37 11.22 9.76
N ALA A 653 -30.80 9.99 10.05
CA ALA A 653 -31.32 9.62 11.36
C ALA A 653 -30.25 9.84 12.43
N SER A 654 -30.64 10.50 13.52
CA SER A 654 -29.74 10.64 14.68
C SER A 654 -29.55 9.24 15.28
N PRO A 655 -28.31 8.84 15.59
CA PRO A 655 -28.08 7.67 16.41
C PRO A 655 -28.81 7.83 17.75
N THR A 656 -29.40 6.76 18.28
CA THR A 656 -30.15 6.78 19.53
C THR A 656 -29.30 6.27 20.69
N GLY A 657 -29.24 7.00 21.81
CA GLY A 657 -28.68 6.53 23.09
C GLY A 657 -27.15 6.67 23.24
N ASN A 658 -26.54 5.90 24.16
CA ASN A 658 -25.13 6.05 24.54
C ASN A 658 -24.13 5.39 23.58
N SER A 659 -24.57 4.63 22.57
CA SER A 659 -23.66 4.02 21.58
C SER A 659 -22.80 5.04 20.83
N MET A 660 -23.25 6.30 20.77
CA MET A 660 -22.53 7.44 20.21
C MET A 660 -21.94 8.39 21.25
N ARG A 661 -22.07 8.10 22.56
CA ARG A 661 -21.63 9.01 23.63
C ARG A 661 -20.19 9.47 23.43
N PHE A 662 -19.29 8.52 23.12
CA PHE A 662 -17.86 8.77 22.90
C PHE A 662 -17.52 9.50 21.59
N LEU A 663 -18.49 9.66 20.68
CA LEU A 663 -18.37 10.36 19.38
C LEU A 663 -19.40 11.48 19.19
N ALA A 664 -20.08 11.91 20.27
CA ALA A 664 -21.12 12.93 20.16
C ALA A 664 -20.57 14.28 19.64
N HIS A 665 -19.29 14.57 19.93
CA HIS A 665 -18.60 15.75 19.42
C HIS A 665 -18.35 15.65 17.91
N ASP A 666 -17.85 14.51 17.44
CA ASP A 666 -17.58 14.21 16.03
C ASP A 666 -18.89 14.24 15.21
N GLU A 667 -19.96 13.61 15.71
CA GLU A 667 -21.27 13.62 15.07
C GLU A 667 -21.81 15.04 14.89
N PHE A 668 -21.78 15.87 15.94
CA PHE A 668 -22.25 17.25 15.87
C PHE A 668 -21.36 18.12 14.96
N LEU A 669 -20.05 17.84 14.97
CA LEU A 669 -19.06 18.51 14.13
C LEU A 669 -19.35 18.29 12.64
N TRP A 670 -19.54 17.05 12.20
CA TRP A 670 -19.62 16.75 10.76
C TRP A 670 -21.01 16.54 10.19
N PHE A 671 -21.99 16.03 10.94
CA PHE A 671 -23.34 15.89 10.38
C PHE A 671 -23.90 17.27 10.10
N ASP A 672 -24.16 17.62 8.84
CA ASP A 672 -24.76 18.89 8.46
C ASP A 672 -26.14 18.66 7.80
N PRO A 673 -27.25 19.07 8.44
CA PRO A 673 -28.59 18.83 7.92
C PRO A 673 -28.91 19.59 6.63
N VAL A 674 -28.11 20.61 6.25
CA VAL A 674 -28.33 21.35 5.00
C VAL A 674 -27.62 20.74 3.79
N GLN A 675 -26.81 19.70 3.99
CA GLN A 675 -26.16 18.99 2.89
C GLN A 675 -27.19 18.37 1.95
N PRO A 676 -26.98 18.41 0.62
CA PRO A 676 -27.86 17.77 -0.34
C PRO A 676 -28.05 16.29 -0.03
N SER A 677 -29.29 15.82 -0.12
CA SER A 677 -29.67 14.45 0.23
C SER A 677 -30.60 13.89 -0.83
N GLN A 678 -30.45 12.59 -1.14
CA GLN A 678 -31.35 11.86 -2.03
C GLN A 678 -31.52 10.43 -1.51
N PRO A 679 -32.71 9.79 -1.64
CA PRO A 679 -32.89 8.41 -1.21
C PRO A 679 -31.85 7.48 -1.86
N PRO A 680 -31.30 6.49 -1.11
CA PRO A 680 -30.38 5.50 -1.67
C PRO A 680 -31.01 4.69 -2.81
N ASP A 681 -30.24 4.44 -3.87
CA ASP A 681 -30.62 3.61 -5.01
C ASP A 681 -29.51 2.64 -5.48
N LEU A 682 -28.29 2.78 -4.95
CA LEU A 682 -27.16 1.90 -5.28
C LEU A 682 -27.47 0.46 -4.87
N ARG A 683 -27.36 -0.50 -5.80
CA ARG A 683 -27.69 -1.92 -5.54
C ARG A 683 -26.52 -2.88 -5.70
N THR A 684 -25.40 -2.43 -6.25
CA THR A 684 -24.14 -3.16 -6.31
C THR A 684 -22.99 -2.19 -6.11
N HIS A 685 -22.01 -2.60 -5.31
CA HIS A 685 -20.72 -1.93 -5.20
C HIS A 685 -19.62 -2.97 -5.39
N TYR A 686 -18.69 -2.71 -6.30
CA TYR A 686 -17.54 -3.58 -6.54
C TYR A 686 -16.27 -2.85 -6.10
N ALA A 687 -15.72 -3.31 -4.97
CA ALA A 687 -14.40 -2.93 -4.49
C ALA A 687 -13.34 -3.74 -5.26
N ALA A 688 -13.06 -3.33 -6.50
CA ALA A 688 -12.16 -4.05 -7.40
C ALA A 688 -10.75 -4.20 -6.83
N GLY A 689 -10.25 -3.20 -6.12
CA GLY A 689 -8.93 -3.23 -5.48
C GLY A 689 -8.77 -4.33 -4.44
N THR A 690 -9.85 -4.77 -3.80
CA THR A 690 -9.84 -5.89 -2.83
C THR A 690 -10.58 -7.13 -3.33
N GLY A 691 -11.08 -7.12 -4.57
CA GLY A 691 -11.83 -8.22 -5.15
C GLY A 691 -13.20 -8.50 -4.50
N ALA A 692 -13.82 -7.53 -3.81
CA ALA A 692 -15.05 -7.74 -3.04
C ALA A 692 -16.28 -7.06 -3.68
N ILE A 693 -17.40 -7.78 -3.77
CA ILE A 693 -18.67 -7.32 -4.32
C ILE A 693 -19.74 -7.35 -3.24
N PHE A 694 -20.49 -6.26 -3.12
CA PHE A 694 -21.64 -6.10 -2.25
C PHE A 694 -22.89 -5.90 -3.09
N MET A 695 -23.94 -6.68 -2.87
CA MET A 695 -25.15 -6.70 -3.70
C MET A 695 -26.40 -6.63 -2.82
N ARG A 696 -27.40 -5.86 -3.25
CA ARG A 696 -28.72 -5.79 -2.60
C ARG A 696 -29.85 -5.88 -3.62
N SER A 697 -30.92 -6.61 -3.31
CA SER A 697 -32.17 -6.63 -4.09
C SER A 697 -32.75 -5.22 -4.34
N GLY A 698 -32.67 -4.36 -3.33
CA GLY A 698 -33.11 -2.98 -3.34
C GLY A 698 -32.93 -2.34 -1.96
N TRP A 699 -33.45 -1.13 -1.82
CA TRP A 699 -33.56 -0.43 -0.54
C TRP A 699 -34.98 -0.56 -0.01
N PRO A 700 -35.18 -0.81 1.29
CA PRO A 700 -36.50 -0.81 1.90
C PRO A 700 -37.14 0.57 1.83
N SER A 701 -38.43 0.69 2.15
CA SER A 701 -39.16 1.95 2.03
C SER A 701 -38.58 3.05 2.95
N GLY A 702 -37.78 3.95 2.37
CA GLY A 702 -37.27 5.17 3.02
C GLY A 702 -35.75 5.19 3.19
N ALA A 703 -35.21 6.40 3.38
CA ALA A 703 -33.77 6.64 3.45
C ALA A 703 -33.05 5.96 4.62
N ALA A 704 -33.78 5.57 5.68
CA ALA A 704 -33.20 5.06 6.93
C ALA A 704 -32.95 3.54 6.96
N ASP A 705 -33.27 2.80 5.88
CA ASP A 705 -32.96 1.37 5.73
C ASP A 705 -33.35 0.48 6.94
N THR A 706 -34.54 0.68 7.49
CA THR A 706 -34.93 0.05 8.76
C THR A 706 -35.58 -1.32 8.64
N ASN A 707 -35.83 -1.81 7.43
CA ASN A 707 -36.52 -3.07 7.17
C ASN A 707 -35.55 -4.13 6.59
N PRO A 708 -35.46 -5.34 7.18
CA PRO A 708 -34.54 -6.41 6.73
C PRO A 708 -35.00 -7.22 5.51
N ASP A 709 -36.09 -6.86 4.83
CA ASP A 709 -36.70 -7.64 3.72
C ASP A 709 -35.82 -7.74 2.46
N ALA A 710 -34.92 -6.77 2.26
CA ALA A 710 -34.02 -6.78 1.13
C ALA A 710 -33.04 -7.95 1.24
N THR A 711 -32.90 -8.74 0.17
CA THR A 711 -31.79 -9.68 0.05
C THR A 711 -30.47 -8.91 -0.07
N TYR A 712 -29.47 -9.35 0.68
CA TYR A 712 -28.09 -8.84 0.67
C TYR A 712 -27.12 -10.00 0.44
N LEU A 713 -26.13 -9.80 -0.43
CA LEU A 713 -25.17 -10.82 -0.83
C LEU A 713 -23.77 -10.21 -0.93
N THR A 714 -22.76 -10.92 -0.40
CA THR A 714 -21.35 -10.62 -0.68
C THR A 714 -20.73 -11.71 -1.54
N PHE A 715 -19.73 -11.36 -2.34
CA PHE A 715 -18.87 -12.31 -3.04
C PHE A 715 -17.47 -11.74 -3.14
N GLN A 716 -16.44 -12.55 -2.93
CA GLN A 716 -15.05 -12.08 -3.00
C GLN A 716 -14.11 -13.03 -3.73
N SER A 717 -13.20 -12.46 -4.51
CA SER A 717 -12.10 -13.14 -5.17
C SER A 717 -11.04 -12.08 -5.49
N GLY A 718 -10.01 -11.99 -4.64
CA GLY A 718 -8.98 -10.95 -4.69
C GLY A 718 -7.71 -11.37 -3.97
N ASP A 719 -6.68 -10.54 -4.07
CA ASP A 719 -5.39 -10.80 -3.44
C ASP A 719 -5.42 -10.73 -1.90
N HIS A 720 -4.37 -11.28 -1.29
CA HIS A 720 -4.13 -11.16 0.14
C HIS A 720 -3.26 -9.93 0.44
N PHE A 721 -3.70 -9.09 1.38
CA PHE A 721 -3.04 -7.82 1.71
C PHE A 721 -2.76 -7.64 3.19
N SER A 722 -3.42 -8.36 4.11
CA SER A 722 -3.21 -8.10 5.53
C SER A 722 -3.53 -9.24 6.49
N TYR A 723 -3.05 -9.07 7.73
CA TYR A 723 -3.10 -10.04 8.82
C TYR A 723 -4.53 -10.46 9.18
N HIS A 724 -5.46 -9.52 9.32
CA HIS A 724 -6.84 -9.81 9.73
C HIS A 724 -7.74 -10.30 8.58
N GLN A 725 -7.23 -10.35 7.35
CA GLN A 725 -7.95 -10.93 6.20
C GLN A 725 -8.02 -12.46 6.35
N HIS A 726 -9.15 -13.08 6.00
CA HIS A 726 -9.34 -14.53 6.11
C HIS A 726 -8.84 -15.30 4.87
N PHE A 727 -8.85 -16.64 4.95
CA PHE A 727 -8.55 -17.55 3.83
C PHE A 727 -9.83 -18.00 3.12
N ASP A 728 -10.48 -17.04 2.48
CA ASP A 728 -11.91 -17.08 2.12
C ASP A 728 -12.18 -16.68 0.66
N GLN A 729 -11.20 -16.91 -0.23
CA GLN A 729 -11.35 -16.65 -1.66
C GLN A 729 -12.49 -17.47 -2.27
N ASN A 730 -13.23 -16.85 -3.20
CA ASN A 730 -14.49 -17.33 -3.77
C ASN A 730 -15.61 -17.58 -2.74
N SER A 731 -15.52 -17.08 -1.51
CA SER A 731 -16.63 -17.14 -0.53
C SER A 731 -17.74 -16.14 -0.86
N PHE A 732 -18.94 -16.42 -0.34
CA PHE A 732 -20.11 -15.55 -0.40
C PHE A 732 -20.88 -15.59 0.92
N THR A 733 -21.62 -14.53 1.24
CA THR A 733 -22.62 -14.52 2.33
C THR A 733 -23.97 -14.08 1.81
N LEU A 734 -25.07 -14.57 2.37
CA LEU A 734 -26.44 -14.30 1.91
C LEU A 734 -27.35 -14.05 3.12
N PHE A 735 -27.99 -12.89 3.12
CA PHE A 735 -28.94 -12.44 4.14
C PHE A 735 -30.29 -12.10 3.51
N LYS A 736 -31.40 -12.46 4.17
CA LYS A 736 -32.76 -11.97 3.89
C LYS A 736 -33.64 -12.22 5.11
N GLY A 737 -34.06 -11.18 5.84
CA GLY A 737 -34.83 -11.35 7.08
C GLY A 737 -34.09 -12.07 8.23
N GLY A 738 -32.80 -12.34 8.04
CA GLY A 738 -31.96 -13.20 8.88
C GLY A 738 -30.77 -13.72 8.05
N ASP A 739 -29.73 -14.17 8.74
CA ASP A 739 -28.53 -14.74 8.11
C ASP A 739 -28.81 -16.15 7.59
N LEU A 740 -28.63 -16.36 6.29
CA LEU A 740 -29.04 -17.58 5.59
C LEU A 740 -27.85 -18.43 5.14
N ALA A 741 -26.89 -17.83 4.44
CA ALA A 741 -25.57 -18.40 4.19
C ALA A 741 -24.54 -17.46 4.82
N LEU A 742 -23.91 -17.88 5.90
CA LEU A 742 -23.13 -16.99 6.76
C LEU A 742 -21.63 -17.26 6.69
N ASP A 743 -20.85 -16.32 7.20
CA ASP A 743 -19.47 -16.55 7.59
C ASP A 743 -19.45 -17.10 9.03
N SER A 744 -18.83 -18.25 9.27
CA SER A 744 -19.00 -19.04 10.50
C SER A 744 -17.96 -18.74 11.57
N GLY A 745 -18.30 -18.97 12.84
CA GLY A 745 -17.39 -18.79 13.97
C GLY A 745 -17.42 -17.38 14.57
N VAL A 746 -16.73 -17.20 15.69
CA VAL A 746 -16.76 -15.98 16.51
C VAL A 746 -15.34 -15.52 16.76
N TYR A 747 -15.08 -14.23 16.49
CA TYR A 747 -13.77 -13.64 16.71
C TYR A 747 -13.48 -13.50 18.21
N SER A 748 -12.29 -13.86 18.69
CA SER A 748 -11.94 -13.66 20.11
C SER A 748 -11.82 -12.19 20.54
N GLY A 749 -11.55 -11.29 19.60
CA GLY A 749 -11.11 -9.92 19.87
C GLY A 749 -9.59 -9.72 19.79
N GLU A 750 -8.79 -10.79 19.92
CA GLU A 750 -7.32 -10.75 19.83
C GLU A 750 -6.74 -11.56 18.66
N GLY A 751 -7.53 -12.47 18.08
CA GLY A 751 -7.15 -13.29 16.92
C GLY A 751 -6.16 -14.42 17.22
N LEU A 752 -5.97 -14.73 18.50
CA LEU A 752 -4.99 -15.71 19.00
C LEU A 752 -5.62 -16.92 19.69
N SER A 753 -6.96 -17.00 19.77
CA SER A 753 -7.59 -18.18 20.36
C SER A 753 -7.43 -19.39 19.45
N ASN A 754 -7.52 -20.60 20.04
CA ASN A 754 -7.49 -21.84 19.29
C ASN A 754 -8.59 -21.87 18.20
N HIS A 755 -9.76 -21.28 18.47
CA HIS A 755 -10.84 -21.14 17.49
C HIS A 755 -10.46 -20.19 16.35
N ASP A 756 -9.86 -19.02 16.65
CA ASP A 756 -9.46 -18.04 15.63
C ASP A 756 -8.50 -18.67 14.62
N ILE A 757 -7.48 -19.35 15.16
CA ILE A 757 -6.32 -19.85 14.42
C ILE A 757 -6.68 -21.08 13.58
N ASN A 758 -7.51 -21.99 14.11
CA ASN A 758 -7.74 -23.30 13.51
C ASN A 758 -9.10 -23.46 12.83
N TYR A 759 -10.05 -22.55 13.05
CA TYR A 759 -11.36 -22.58 12.40
C TYR A 759 -11.73 -21.24 11.76
N TYR A 760 -11.88 -20.18 12.55
CA TYR A 760 -12.53 -18.93 12.13
C TYR A 760 -11.83 -18.26 10.95
N VAL A 761 -10.50 -18.14 10.98
CA VAL A 761 -9.73 -17.52 9.91
C VAL A 761 -9.53 -18.44 8.68
N ARG A 762 -9.90 -19.72 8.83
CA ARG A 762 -9.56 -20.81 7.91
C ARG A 762 -10.69 -21.05 6.91
N THR A 763 -10.36 -21.59 5.75
CA THR A 763 -11.30 -21.78 4.63
C THR A 763 -12.54 -22.59 5.02
N ILE A 764 -12.40 -23.54 5.95
CA ILE A 764 -13.52 -24.37 6.43
C ILE A 764 -14.64 -23.62 7.19
N ALA A 765 -14.42 -22.36 7.59
CA ALA A 765 -15.46 -21.52 8.18
C ALA A 765 -16.31 -20.76 7.14
N HIS A 766 -15.97 -20.87 5.85
CA HIS A 766 -16.48 -20.01 4.79
C HIS A 766 -17.23 -20.80 3.71
N ASN A 767 -18.13 -20.14 2.97
CA ASN A 767 -18.95 -20.76 1.92
C ASN A 767 -18.16 -20.96 0.62
N THR A 768 -17.10 -21.75 0.65
CA THR A 768 -16.15 -21.96 -0.45
C THR A 768 -15.75 -23.43 -0.59
N LEU A 769 -14.62 -23.72 -1.23
CA LEU A 769 -14.11 -25.05 -1.51
C LEU A 769 -13.09 -25.53 -0.47
N VAL A 770 -13.21 -26.78 -0.04
CA VAL A 770 -12.16 -27.51 0.66
C VAL A 770 -11.75 -28.74 -0.17
N VAL A 771 -10.44 -28.93 -0.33
CA VAL A 771 -9.84 -30.11 -0.94
C VAL A 771 -8.81 -30.69 0.04
N TYR A 772 -9.16 -31.80 0.67
CA TYR A 772 -8.39 -32.37 1.76
C TYR A 772 -7.19 -33.20 1.23
N ASN A 773 -5.98 -32.72 1.49
CA ASN A 773 -4.75 -33.48 1.40
C ASN A 773 -4.24 -33.73 2.82
N PRO A 774 -4.22 -34.99 3.31
CA PRO A 774 -3.85 -35.30 4.70
C PRO A 774 -2.40 -34.96 5.05
N ASN A 775 -1.54 -34.72 4.06
CA ASN A 775 -0.13 -34.38 4.28
C ASN A 775 0.13 -32.86 4.32
N GLU A 776 -0.87 -32.02 4.09
CA GLU A 776 -0.66 -30.56 4.18
C GLU A 776 -0.37 -30.10 5.61
N ASP A 777 0.57 -29.15 5.70
CA ASP A 777 1.00 -28.44 6.89
C ASP A 777 0.53 -26.98 6.81
N PHE A 778 -0.21 -26.56 7.83
CA PHE A 778 -0.75 -25.20 7.96
C PHE A 778 -0.21 -24.48 9.20
N SER A 779 0.90 -24.92 9.77
CA SER A 779 1.56 -24.31 10.94
C SER A 779 1.93 -22.83 10.75
N THR A 780 1.96 -22.35 9.50
CA THR A 780 2.21 -20.95 9.15
C THR A 780 0.95 -20.13 8.85
N ALA A 781 -0.24 -20.71 9.00
CA ALA A 781 -1.51 -19.99 8.84
C ALA A 781 -1.61 -18.84 9.85
N ARG A 782 -1.34 -19.12 11.13
CA ARG A 782 -1.14 -18.18 12.24
C ARG A 782 -0.21 -18.85 13.27
N PRO A 783 0.39 -18.09 14.20
CA PRO A 783 1.10 -18.68 15.33
C PRO A 783 0.26 -19.78 16.00
N ASP A 784 0.88 -20.90 16.36
CA ASP A 784 0.25 -22.06 17.02
C ASP A 784 -0.86 -22.78 16.21
N ALA A 785 -0.93 -22.55 14.90
CA ALA A 785 -1.82 -23.31 14.03
C ALA A 785 -1.44 -24.80 13.98
N THR A 786 -2.45 -25.66 14.11
CA THR A 786 -2.30 -27.13 14.12
C THR A 786 -3.26 -27.84 13.18
N ALA A 787 -4.40 -27.23 12.85
CA ALA A 787 -5.43 -27.86 12.04
C ALA A 787 -5.11 -27.87 10.54
N ASN A 788 -5.33 -29.03 9.91
CA ASN A 788 -5.46 -29.18 8.47
C ASN A 788 -6.94 -29.14 8.09
N ASP A 789 -7.38 -27.99 7.57
CA ASP A 789 -8.76 -27.77 7.16
C ASP A 789 -9.01 -28.13 5.68
N GLY A 790 -8.00 -28.66 4.98
CA GLY A 790 -8.01 -28.89 3.53
C GLY A 790 -8.22 -27.60 2.71
N GLY A 791 -8.01 -26.44 3.31
CA GLY A 791 -8.34 -25.14 2.78
C GLY A 791 -7.29 -24.53 1.86
N GLN A 792 -7.35 -23.21 1.77
CA GLN A 792 -6.42 -22.34 1.04
C GLN A 792 -5.08 -22.25 1.79
N ARG A 793 -4.00 -22.08 1.04
CA ARG A 793 -2.61 -22.04 1.55
C ARG A 793 -2.34 -20.78 2.38
N SER A 794 -1.34 -20.86 3.27
CA SER A 794 -0.80 -19.67 3.94
C SER A 794 0.06 -18.82 2.98
N MET A 795 0.51 -17.65 3.44
CA MET A 795 1.38 -16.77 2.68
C MET A 795 2.87 -17.15 2.76
N SER A 796 3.22 -18.23 3.47
CA SER A 796 4.62 -18.65 3.65
C SER A 796 5.30 -18.93 2.30
N PRO A 797 6.56 -18.49 2.09
CA PRO A 797 7.48 -17.90 3.07
C PRO A 797 7.28 -16.40 3.38
N GLY A 798 6.31 -15.74 2.75
CA GLY A 798 5.90 -14.38 3.13
C GLY A 798 5.18 -14.33 4.49
N SER A 799 5.17 -13.14 5.08
CA SER A 799 4.36 -12.85 6.27
C SER A 799 2.88 -12.75 5.90
N ARG A 800 1.98 -12.91 6.88
CA ARG A 800 0.54 -12.72 6.66
C ARG A 800 0.16 -11.27 6.33
N SER A 801 0.97 -10.31 6.74
CA SER A 801 0.84 -8.91 6.33
C SER A 801 2.15 -8.47 5.66
N PRO A 802 2.13 -8.13 4.36
CA PRO A 802 3.27 -7.52 3.69
C PRO A 802 3.64 -6.21 4.37
N GLN A 803 4.94 -6.00 4.52
CA GLN A 803 5.51 -4.84 5.21
C GLN A 803 5.23 -3.51 4.48
N GLY A 804 5.11 -3.55 3.15
CA GLY A 804 4.74 -2.43 2.30
C GLY A 804 4.48 -2.91 0.87
N THR A 805 4.29 -1.98 -0.06
CA THR A 805 4.05 -2.33 -1.49
C THR A 805 5.23 -3.07 -2.11
N ASP A 806 6.47 -2.68 -1.78
CA ASP A 806 7.68 -3.31 -2.30
C ASP A 806 7.82 -4.76 -1.83
N ASP A 807 7.50 -5.03 -0.56
CA ASP A 807 7.49 -6.38 0.01
C ASP A 807 6.40 -7.26 -0.62
N TRP A 808 5.22 -6.67 -0.84
CA TRP A 808 4.16 -7.32 -1.59
C TRP A 808 4.63 -7.68 -3.00
N ASP A 809 5.22 -6.73 -3.74
CA ASP A 809 5.67 -6.93 -5.12
C ASP A 809 6.79 -7.98 -5.23
N LEU A 810 7.70 -8.02 -4.26
CA LEU A 810 8.75 -9.03 -4.17
C LEU A 810 8.17 -10.45 -3.97
N ARG A 811 7.00 -10.56 -3.34
CA ARG A 811 6.33 -11.81 -2.96
C ARG A 811 4.95 -11.95 -3.61
N ALA A 812 4.77 -11.34 -4.79
CA ALA A 812 3.48 -11.31 -5.48
C ALA A 812 2.89 -12.71 -5.69
N THR A 813 3.72 -13.70 -6.02
CA THR A 813 3.31 -15.11 -6.17
C THR A 813 2.62 -15.67 -4.92
N GLN A 814 3.09 -15.30 -3.72
CA GLN A 814 2.51 -15.77 -2.47
C GLN A 814 1.22 -15.03 -2.14
N TYR A 815 1.15 -13.72 -2.38
CA TYR A 815 -0.01 -12.88 -2.04
C TYR A 815 -1.14 -12.90 -3.08
N ASP A 816 -0.84 -13.31 -4.31
CA ASP A 816 -1.80 -13.54 -5.37
C ASP A 816 -2.62 -14.80 -5.07
N THR A 817 -3.85 -14.59 -4.60
CA THR A 817 -4.73 -15.67 -4.11
C THR A 817 -6.02 -15.80 -4.91
N GLY A 818 -6.56 -14.71 -5.44
CA GLY A 818 -7.83 -14.73 -6.17
C GLY A 818 -7.95 -13.59 -7.17
N ASP A 819 -8.59 -13.87 -8.30
CA ASP A 819 -8.81 -12.91 -9.37
C ASP A 819 -10.29 -12.84 -9.74
N MET A 820 -10.86 -11.63 -9.79
CA MET A 820 -12.17 -11.40 -10.40
C MET A 820 -12.02 -11.31 -11.94
N LEU A 821 -12.06 -12.45 -12.63
CA LEU A 821 -11.84 -12.53 -14.08
C LEU A 821 -12.91 -11.80 -14.90
N ARG A 822 -14.14 -11.73 -14.39
CA ARG A 822 -15.24 -11.02 -15.05
C ARG A 822 -16.24 -10.52 -14.02
N PHE A 823 -16.71 -9.29 -14.24
CA PHE A 823 -17.78 -8.67 -13.48
C PHE A 823 -18.74 -7.96 -14.42
N GLU A 824 -20.03 -8.05 -14.12
CA GLU A 824 -21.08 -7.34 -14.83
C GLU A 824 -22.27 -7.08 -13.90
N ASP A 825 -22.73 -5.83 -13.83
CA ASP A 825 -23.95 -5.47 -13.10
C ASP A 825 -24.99 -4.91 -14.06
N ALA A 826 -26.23 -5.36 -13.89
CA ALA A 826 -27.38 -4.95 -14.66
C ALA A 826 -28.61 -4.83 -13.75
N ALA A 827 -29.67 -4.19 -14.26
CA ALA A 827 -30.90 -4.01 -13.50
C ALA A 827 -31.57 -5.33 -13.09
N GLN A 828 -31.31 -6.42 -13.82
CA GLN A 828 -31.93 -7.74 -13.62
C GLN A 828 -30.99 -8.77 -12.97
N TYR A 829 -29.68 -8.55 -13.00
CA TYR A 829 -28.70 -9.48 -12.44
C TYR A 829 -27.39 -8.79 -12.07
N THR A 830 -26.61 -9.46 -11.24
CA THR A 830 -25.18 -9.23 -11.08
C THR A 830 -24.46 -10.53 -11.37
N TYR A 831 -23.41 -10.47 -12.18
CA TYR A 831 -22.56 -11.60 -12.54
C TYR A 831 -21.12 -11.35 -12.12
N ALA A 832 -20.50 -12.39 -11.57
CA ALA A 832 -19.11 -12.41 -11.18
C ALA A 832 -18.50 -13.77 -11.51
N LEU A 833 -17.27 -13.78 -12.02
CA LEU A 833 -16.44 -14.97 -12.20
C LEU A 833 -15.14 -14.76 -11.42
N GLY A 834 -15.01 -15.47 -10.30
CA GLY A 834 -13.79 -15.49 -9.49
C GLY A 834 -12.95 -16.73 -9.77
N ASP A 835 -11.64 -16.57 -9.88
CA ASP A 835 -10.68 -17.67 -9.95
C ASP A 835 -9.80 -17.66 -8.69
N ALA A 836 -10.05 -18.64 -7.82
CA ALA A 836 -9.30 -18.81 -6.58
C ALA A 836 -8.31 -19.97 -6.67
N THR A 837 -7.91 -20.40 -7.88
CA THR A 837 -6.96 -21.52 -8.04
C THR A 837 -5.65 -21.24 -7.32
N LYS A 838 -5.19 -19.99 -7.34
CA LYS A 838 -3.94 -19.56 -6.72
C LYS A 838 -3.99 -19.51 -5.19
N ALA A 839 -5.18 -19.44 -4.60
CA ALA A 839 -5.37 -19.56 -3.15
C ALA A 839 -5.05 -20.96 -2.62
N TYR A 840 -4.91 -21.98 -3.46
CA TYR A 840 -4.56 -23.33 -3.04
C TYR A 840 -3.16 -23.71 -3.50
N ASN A 841 -2.58 -24.72 -2.86
CA ASN A 841 -1.43 -25.43 -3.43
C ASN A 841 -1.86 -26.03 -4.79
N ASN A 842 -1.30 -25.48 -5.88
CA ASN A 842 -1.71 -25.76 -7.25
C ASN A 842 -0.50 -26.05 -8.17
N PRO A 843 -0.71 -26.48 -9.43
CA PRO A 843 0.40 -26.82 -10.33
C PRO A 843 1.34 -25.66 -10.68
N SER A 844 0.87 -24.42 -10.68
CA SER A 844 1.68 -23.23 -10.98
C SER A 844 2.53 -22.80 -9.78
N TYR A 845 1.97 -22.91 -8.57
CA TYR A 845 2.68 -22.66 -7.32
C TYR A 845 2.10 -23.52 -6.19
N ASN A 846 2.99 -24.14 -5.42
CA ASN A 846 2.66 -24.80 -4.16
C ASN A 846 3.85 -24.68 -3.20
N GLN A 847 3.58 -24.67 -1.90
CA GLN A 847 4.60 -24.32 -0.91
C GLN A 847 5.71 -25.36 -0.79
N ALA A 848 5.53 -26.60 -1.27
CA ALA A 848 6.62 -27.57 -1.35
C ALA A 848 7.74 -27.16 -2.33
N MET A 849 7.52 -26.17 -3.21
CA MET A 849 8.51 -25.68 -4.17
C MET A 849 9.58 -24.77 -3.55
N ASP A 850 9.23 -24.00 -2.51
CA ASP A 850 10.10 -22.95 -1.94
C ASP A 850 10.14 -22.94 -0.40
N THR A 851 9.51 -23.92 0.26
CA THR A 851 9.54 -24.10 1.72
C THR A 851 9.93 -25.53 2.12
N GLY A 852 10.04 -25.78 3.43
CA GLY A 852 10.24 -27.12 4.00
C GLY A 852 8.96 -27.99 4.05
N PHE A 853 7.79 -27.47 3.64
CA PHE A 853 6.51 -28.17 3.74
C PHE A 853 6.31 -29.19 2.61
N SER A 854 7.04 -30.30 2.67
CA SER A 854 7.05 -31.33 1.61
C SER A 854 5.67 -31.94 1.28
N GLY A 855 4.71 -31.85 2.19
CA GLY A 855 3.33 -32.29 1.97
C GLY A 855 2.40 -31.27 1.30
N ASN A 856 2.80 -29.99 1.24
CA ASN A 856 2.06 -28.90 0.59
C ASN A 856 2.27 -28.93 -0.93
N THR A 857 1.95 -30.06 -1.52
CA THR A 857 2.01 -30.32 -2.96
C THR A 857 0.73 -29.85 -3.66
N ALA A 858 0.80 -29.70 -4.97
CA ALA A 858 -0.36 -29.31 -5.78
C ALA A 858 -1.55 -30.26 -5.58
N LYS A 859 -2.68 -29.75 -5.09
CA LYS A 859 -3.93 -30.50 -4.86
C LYS A 859 -5.11 -30.00 -5.69
N VAL A 860 -5.18 -28.69 -5.97
CA VAL A 860 -6.22 -28.06 -6.81
C VAL A 860 -5.60 -27.66 -8.14
N SER A 861 -6.14 -28.16 -9.26
CA SER A 861 -5.73 -27.76 -10.60
C SER A 861 -6.58 -26.63 -11.18
N ARG A 862 -7.79 -26.42 -10.64
CA ARG A 862 -8.67 -25.30 -10.98
C ARG A 862 -9.72 -25.10 -9.89
N PHE A 863 -9.99 -23.85 -9.54
CA PHE A 863 -11.22 -23.49 -8.83
C PHE A 863 -11.73 -22.14 -9.32
N GLN A 864 -12.73 -22.20 -10.20
CA GLN A 864 -13.43 -21.03 -10.72
C GLN A 864 -14.88 -21.08 -10.28
N ARG A 865 -15.41 -19.95 -9.80
CA ARG A 865 -16.79 -19.78 -9.34
C ARG A 865 -17.46 -18.69 -10.16
N GLU A 866 -18.49 -19.07 -10.91
CA GLU A 866 -19.44 -18.11 -11.47
C GLU A 866 -20.60 -17.94 -10.51
N LEU A 867 -20.86 -16.70 -10.12
CA LEU A 867 -21.98 -16.30 -9.30
C LEU A 867 -22.87 -15.37 -10.11
N VAL A 868 -24.12 -15.76 -10.30
CA VAL A 868 -25.16 -14.95 -10.94
C VAL A 868 -26.25 -14.69 -9.91
N TYR A 869 -26.32 -13.47 -9.40
CA TYR A 869 -27.44 -13.02 -8.57
C TYR A 869 -28.56 -12.48 -9.48
N LEU A 870 -29.66 -13.21 -9.58
CA LEU A 870 -30.88 -12.79 -10.26
C LEU A 870 -31.75 -11.98 -9.32
N ARG A 871 -31.89 -10.69 -9.64
CA ARG A 871 -32.67 -9.72 -8.88
C ARG A 871 -34.18 -10.01 -8.98
N PRO A 872 -34.97 -9.58 -7.98
CA PRO A 872 -36.42 -9.72 -8.05
C PRO A 872 -36.94 -8.98 -9.29
N GLY A 873 -37.94 -9.56 -9.93
CA GLY A 873 -38.66 -8.96 -11.04
C GLY A 873 -40.15 -8.94 -10.77
N ALA A 874 -40.89 -8.15 -11.53
CA ALA A 874 -42.35 -8.23 -11.57
C ALA A 874 -42.76 -8.47 -13.02
N THR A 875 -43.62 -9.46 -13.25
CA THR A 875 -44.37 -9.55 -14.50
C THR A 875 -45.82 -9.17 -14.23
N VAL A 876 -46.41 -8.48 -15.19
CA VAL A 876 -47.84 -8.19 -15.19
C VAL A 876 -48.51 -9.32 -15.96
N ASP A 877 -49.38 -10.07 -15.30
CA ASP A 877 -50.11 -11.14 -15.96
C ASP A 877 -51.09 -10.59 -17.02
N ALA A 878 -51.67 -11.46 -17.85
CA ALA A 878 -52.62 -11.07 -18.90
C ALA A 878 -53.90 -10.37 -18.37
N ARG A 879 -54.08 -10.28 -17.04
CA ARG A 879 -55.20 -9.62 -16.35
C ARG A 879 -54.77 -8.32 -15.65
N GLY A 880 -53.53 -7.86 -15.84
CA GLY A 880 -53.03 -6.63 -15.23
C GLY A 880 -52.55 -6.80 -13.78
N GLN A 881 -52.43 -8.03 -13.27
CA GLN A 881 -51.95 -8.28 -11.90
C GLN A 881 -50.44 -8.49 -11.87
N SER A 882 -49.74 -7.76 -11.01
CA SER A 882 -48.31 -7.96 -10.76
C SER A 882 -48.09 -9.26 -9.99
N GLN A 883 -47.36 -10.21 -10.55
CA GLN A 883 -46.80 -11.34 -9.82
C GLN A 883 -45.34 -11.02 -9.48
N ALA A 884 -45.01 -11.03 -8.18
CA ALA A 884 -43.63 -10.87 -7.74
C ALA A 884 -42.86 -12.15 -8.10
N ALA A 885 -41.82 -12.01 -8.92
CA ALA A 885 -40.86 -13.07 -9.14
C ALA A 885 -39.93 -13.20 -7.94
N GLY A 886 -39.52 -14.43 -7.66
CA GLY A 886 -38.49 -14.72 -6.68
C GLY A 886 -37.11 -14.20 -7.09
N GLU A 887 -36.20 -14.29 -6.15
CA GLU A 887 -34.79 -13.95 -6.27
C GLU A 887 -33.97 -15.23 -6.19
N TYR A 888 -32.86 -15.28 -6.92
CA TYR A 888 -32.05 -16.49 -7.02
C TYR A 888 -30.56 -16.18 -7.11
N VAL A 889 -29.72 -17.03 -6.53
CA VAL A 889 -28.27 -17.03 -6.79
C VAL A 889 -27.95 -18.33 -7.50
N VAL A 890 -27.43 -18.25 -8.72
CA VAL A 890 -26.92 -19.41 -9.46
C VAL A 890 -25.41 -19.43 -9.29
N ILE A 891 -24.89 -20.52 -8.74
CA ILE A 891 -23.46 -20.73 -8.50
C ILE A 891 -23.01 -21.89 -9.38
N PHE A 892 -22.04 -21.63 -10.25
CA PHE A 892 -21.42 -22.63 -11.09
C PHE A 892 -19.92 -22.72 -10.81
N ASP A 893 -19.52 -23.80 -10.13
CA ASP A 893 -18.14 -24.05 -9.74
C ASP A 893 -17.49 -25.06 -10.67
N ARG A 894 -16.35 -24.69 -11.26
CA ARG A 894 -15.48 -25.57 -12.03
C ARG A 894 -14.30 -25.95 -11.16
N VAL A 895 -14.34 -27.15 -10.60
CA VAL A 895 -13.33 -27.66 -9.67
C VAL A 895 -12.49 -28.72 -10.36
N GLY A 896 -11.17 -28.61 -10.25
CA GLY A 896 -10.21 -29.60 -10.70
C GLY A 896 -9.27 -29.97 -9.56
N VAL A 897 -9.01 -31.27 -9.40
CA VAL A 897 -8.00 -31.79 -8.48
C VAL A 897 -6.85 -32.46 -9.24
N THR A 898 -5.70 -32.60 -8.61
CA THR A 898 -4.50 -33.16 -9.25
C THR A 898 -4.43 -34.69 -9.15
N GLN A 899 -5.16 -35.29 -8.20
CA GLN A 899 -5.15 -36.73 -7.94
C GLN A 899 -6.55 -37.21 -7.56
N ALA A 900 -6.89 -38.44 -7.95
CA ALA A 900 -8.18 -39.06 -7.62
C ALA A 900 -8.41 -39.19 -6.10
N ALA A 901 -7.33 -39.30 -5.32
CA ALA A 901 -7.36 -39.35 -3.86
C ALA A 901 -7.86 -38.04 -3.20
N PHE A 902 -7.77 -36.91 -3.90
CA PHE A 902 -8.28 -35.61 -3.43
C PHE A 902 -9.75 -35.38 -3.81
N SER A 903 -10.33 -36.24 -4.66
CA SER A 903 -11.73 -36.18 -5.09
C SER A 903 -12.68 -36.89 -4.12
N GLY A 904 -13.97 -36.92 -4.45
CA GLY A 904 -14.99 -37.62 -3.68
C GLY A 904 -15.22 -36.93 -2.34
N ALA A 905 -15.19 -37.70 -1.25
CA ALA A 905 -15.35 -37.18 0.11
C ALA A 905 -14.26 -36.17 0.54
N ASN A 906 -13.16 -36.06 -0.21
CA ASN A 906 -12.10 -35.09 0.05
C ASN A 906 -12.28 -33.77 -0.70
N THR A 907 -13.27 -33.64 -1.60
CA THR A 907 -13.61 -32.38 -2.29
C THR A 907 -15.01 -31.93 -1.87
N LYS A 908 -15.10 -30.78 -1.21
CA LYS A 908 -16.33 -30.31 -0.54
C LYS A 908 -16.61 -28.85 -0.86
N LEU A 909 -17.80 -28.55 -1.38
CA LEU A 909 -18.35 -27.19 -1.38
C LEU A 909 -19.16 -26.96 -0.12
N LEU A 910 -18.84 -25.88 0.60
CA LEU A 910 -19.40 -25.58 1.92
C LEU A 910 -20.55 -24.57 1.84
N PHE A 911 -21.59 -24.80 2.66
CA PHE A 911 -22.69 -23.87 2.90
C PHE A 911 -23.00 -23.83 4.40
N HIS A 912 -22.54 -22.79 5.09
CA HIS A 912 -22.75 -22.56 6.51
C HIS A 912 -24.10 -21.91 6.77
N THR A 913 -24.78 -22.38 7.80
CA THR A 913 -26.13 -21.94 8.15
C THR A 913 -26.26 -21.75 9.66
N LEU A 914 -27.10 -20.80 10.07
CA LEU A 914 -27.28 -20.53 11.50
C LEU A 914 -28.05 -21.65 12.20
N ALA A 915 -29.15 -22.08 11.60
CA ALA A 915 -29.97 -23.18 12.08
C ALA A 915 -29.60 -24.51 11.41
N GLU A 916 -30.00 -25.62 12.02
CA GLU A 916 -29.82 -26.95 11.46
C GLU A 916 -30.59 -27.09 10.12
N PRO A 917 -29.92 -27.44 9.01
CA PRO A 917 -30.59 -27.60 7.74
C PRO A 917 -31.36 -28.92 7.67
N ALA A 918 -32.55 -28.87 7.07
CA ALA A 918 -33.31 -30.05 6.66
C ALA A 918 -32.86 -30.47 5.25
N VAL A 919 -32.58 -31.76 5.04
CA VAL A 919 -32.09 -32.31 3.77
C VAL A 919 -33.07 -33.37 3.27
N ASN A 920 -33.36 -33.40 1.97
CA ASN A 920 -34.22 -34.43 1.39
C ASN A 920 -33.51 -35.80 1.28
N GLY A 921 -34.30 -36.87 1.15
CA GLY A 921 -33.76 -38.23 1.01
C GLY A 921 -33.54 -38.95 2.33
N ALA A 922 -32.89 -40.12 2.26
CA ALA A 922 -32.67 -40.99 3.41
C ALA A 922 -31.38 -40.62 4.16
N PRO A 923 -31.43 -40.32 5.47
CA PRO A 923 -30.23 -40.01 6.26
C PRO A 923 -29.41 -41.26 6.56
N THR A 924 -28.08 -41.12 6.47
CA THR A 924 -27.11 -42.10 6.96
C THR A 924 -26.19 -41.43 7.96
N THR A 925 -26.30 -41.77 9.24
CA THR A 925 -25.40 -41.26 10.27
C THR A 925 -23.99 -41.80 10.06
N ILE A 926 -23.00 -40.91 9.95
CA ILE A 926 -21.58 -41.28 9.81
C ILE A 926 -20.91 -41.31 11.18
N THR A 927 -21.07 -40.22 11.94
CA THR A 927 -20.71 -40.09 13.35
C THR A 927 -21.73 -39.17 14.04
N PRO A 928 -21.74 -39.04 15.37
CA PRO A 928 -22.47 -37.95 16.03
C PRO A 928 -22.16 -36.59 15.37
N GLY A 929 -23.20 -35.80 15.12
CA GLY A 929 -23.09 -34.49 14.43
C GLY A 929 -22.81 -34.55 12.94
N GLU A 930 -22.77 -35.74 12.32
CA GLU A 930 -22.45 -35.91 10.90
C GLU A 930 -23.40 -36.91 10.22
N THR A 931 -24.18 -36.42 9.25
CA THR A 931 -25.17 -37.23 8.52
C THR A 931 -25.01 -37.05 7.02
N LEU A 932 -24.93 -38.16 6.29
CA LEU A 932 -24.79 -38.19 4.83
C LEU A 932 -26.14 -38.53 4.16
N TYR A 933 -26.43 -37.86 3.06
CA TYR A 933 -27.62 -38.08 2.24
C TYR A 933 -27.18 -38.33 0.80
N ALA A 934 -27.14 -39.60 0.39
CA ALA A 934 -26.70 -40.00 -0.94
C ALA A 934 -27.74 -39.60 -2.00
N GLY A 935 -27.31 -38.91 -3.05
CA GLY A 935 -28.17 -38.45 -4.15
C GLY A 935 -29.19 -37.36 -3.78
N ALA A 936 -29.18 -36.88 -2.54
CA ALA A 936 -29.97 -35.73 -2.13
C ALA A 936 -29.58 -34.49 -2.93
N ASP A 937 -30.55 -33.60 -3.14
CA ASP A 937 -30.38 -32.47 -4.05
C ASP A 937 -31.01 -31.18 -3.56
N LEU A 938 -31.69 -31.21 -2.40
CA LEU A 938 -32.34 -30.07 -1.81
C LEU A 938 -32.10 -30.06 -0.30
N ALA A 939 -31.57 -28.94 0.18
CA ALA A 939 -31.59 -28.59 1.59
C ALA A 939 -32.37 -27.30 1.81
N THR A 940 -32.95 -27.17 3.00
CA THR A 940 -33.69 -25.98 3.43
C THR A 940 -33.30 -25.56 4.83
N VAL A 941 -33.13 -24.27 5.04
CA VAL A 941 -32.88 -23.69 6.37
C VAL A 941 -33.71 -22.44 6.57
N THR A 942 -34.20 -22.23 7.80
CA THR A 942 -34.95 -21.03 8.20
C THR A 942 -34.14 -20.29 9.26
N SER A 943 -34.02 -18.98 9.14
CA SER A 943 -33.30 -18.11 10.08
C SER A 943 -34.04 -16.77 10.17
N GLY A 944 -34.50 -16.41 11.38
CA GLY A 944 -35.40 -15.26 11.55
C GLY A 944 -36.65 -15.37 10.67
N ASP A 945 -36.95 -14.30 9.95
CA ASP A 945 -38.05 -14.24 8.97
C ASP A 945 -37.63 -14.72 7.58
N GLY A 946 -36.38 -15.17 7.43
CA GLY A 946 -35.79 -15.68 6.21
C GLY A 946 -35.84 -17.20 6.08
N LYS A 947 -35.81 -17.66 4.83
CA LYS A 947 -35.59 -19.07 4.46
C LYS A 947 -34.70 -19.17 3.23
N LEU A 948 -33.87 -20.20 3.21
CA LEU A 948 -33.01 -20.53 2.08
C LEU A 948 -33.31 -21.94 1.59
N PHE A 949 -33.54 -22.07 0.29
CA PHE A 949 -33.49 -23.35 -0.41
C PHE A 949 -32.16 -23.46 -1.16
N ILE A 950 -31.48 -24.60 -1.00
CA ILE A 950 -30.18 -24.89 -1.61
C ILE A 950 -30.38 -26.10 -2.53
N LYS A 951 -30.49 -25.86 -3.84
CA LYS A 951 -30.75 -26.89 -4.85
C LYS A 951 -29.48 -27.22 -5.62
N SER A 952 -28.98 -28.45 -5.51
CA SER A 952 -27.87 -28.94 -6.34
C SER A 952 -28.39 -29.62 -7.60
N LEU A 953 -27.91 -29.17 -8.76
CA LEU A 953 -28.18 -29.76 -10.08
C LEU A 953 -27.01 -30.61 -10.56
N LEU A 954 -25.77 -30.19 -10.27
CA LEU A 954 -24.55 -30.92 -10.57
C LEU A 954 -23.61 -31.00 -9.34
N PRO A 955 -22.76 -32.05 -9.26
CA PRO A 955 -22.71 -33.20 -10.17
C PRO A 955 -23.96 -34.08 -10.05
N ALA A 956 -24.28 -34.86 -11.09
CA ALA A 956 -25.48 -35.71 -11.08
C ALA A 956 -25.39 -36.81 -10.02
N ALA A 957 -24.20 -37.39 -9.85
CA ALA A 957 -23.87 -38.28 -8.74
C ALA A 957 -23.20 -37.45 -7.64
N ARG A 958 -23.90 -37.26 -6.51
CA ARG A 958 -23.50 -36.35 -5.43
C ARG A 958 -23.89 -36.91 -4.07
N ASN A 959 -23.23 -36.42 -3.03
CA ASN A 959 -23.66 -36.58 -1.65
C ASN A 959 -23.81 -35.20 -1.00
N LEU A 960 -24.85 -35.05 -0.19
CA LEU A 960 -24.98 -33.92 0.74
C LEU A 960 -24.68 -34.42 2.13
N ARG A 961 -23.67 -33.85 2.77
CA ARG A 961 -23.34 -34.11 4.17
C ARG A 961 -23.76 -32.93 5.02
N LYS A 962 -24.45 -33.21 6.13
CA LYS A 962 -24.76 -32.24 7.17
C LYS A 962 -23.79 -32.44 8.33
N VAL A 963 -23.10 -31.37 8.71
CA VAL A 963 -22.14 -31.35 9.82
C VAL A 963 -22.53 -30.24 10.79
N GLY A 964 -22.58 -30.54 12.07
CA GLY A 964 -22.84 -29.53 13.09
C GLY A 964 -23.40 -30.11 14.37
N GLY A 965 -24.00 -29.24 15.16
CA GLY A 965 -24.60 -29.59 16.44
C GLY A 965 -23.71 -29.18 17.60
N ARG A 966 -24.31 -28.39 18.48
CA ARG A 966 -23.69 -27.79 19.65
C ARG A 966 -23.03 -28.82 20.56
N GLY A 967 -21.76 -28.59 20.88
CA GLY A 967 -20.93 -29.49 21.69
C GLY A 967 -20.64 -30.84 21.01
N VAL A 968 -20.88 -30.95 19.70
CA VAL A 968 -20.61 -32.16 18.91
C VAL A 968 -19.66 -31.86 17.76
N LYS A 969 -20.14 -31.11 16.75
CA LYS A 969 -19.38 -30.79 15.52
C LYS A 969 -19.64 -29.38 14.98
N SER A 970 -20.04 -28.43 15.83
CA SER A 970 -20.31 -27.04 15.44
C SER A 970 -19.18 -26.41 14.64
N PHE A 971 -17.93 -26.61 15.08
CA PHE A 971 -16.72 -26.02 14.50
C PHE A 971 -15.72 -27.13 14.14
N TRP A 972 -16.23 -28.17 13.47
CA TRP A 972 -15.50 -29.39 13.15
C TRP A 972 -14.51 -29.23 11.99
N VAL A 973 -13.26 -29.61 12.20
CA VAL A 973 -12.16 -29.58 11.21
C VAL A 973 -11.50 -30.95 11.09
N PHE A 974 -12.19 -31.90 10.46
CA PHE A 974 -11.74 -33.28 10.14
C PHE A 974 -11.35 -34.20 11.32
N ASP A 975 -10.62 -33.74 12.31
CA ASP A 975 -10.10 -34.51 13.44
C ASP A 975 -10.59 -34.01 14.80
N ALA A 976 -10.83 -32.70 14.92
CA ALA A 976 -11.24 -32.05 16.15
C ALA A 976 -12.39 -31.04 15.94
N ASN A 977 -13.13 -30.81 17.01
CA ASN A 977 -14.06 -29.69 17.11
C ASN A 977 -13.33 -28.55 17.81
N TYR A 978 -13.28 -27.38 17.16
CA TYR A 978 -12.58 -26.20 17.69
C TYR A 978 -13.56 -25.25 18.37
N ASP A 979 -14.36 -25.76 19.31
CA ASP A 979 -15.12 -24.96 20.25
C ASP A 979 -14.22 -24.56 21.45
N TRP A 980 -14.31 -23.29 21.87
CA TRP A 980 -13.35 -22.67 22.80
C TRP A 980 -13.40 -23.22 24.24
N HIS A 981 -12.25 -23.41 24.91
CA HIS A 981 -12.15 -23.50 26.38
C HIS A 981 -11.30 -22.36 26.95
N TRP A 982 -11.83 -21.51 27.86
CA TRP A 982 -10.98 -20.55 28.61
C TRP A 982 -10.32 -21.21 29.82
N ALA A 983 -10.92 -22.30 30.32
CA ALA A 983 -10.36 -23.19 31.32
C ALA A 983 -10.83 -24.63 31.08
N THR A 984 -10.03 -25.59 31.54
CA THR A 984 -10.28 -27.04 31.39
C THR A 984 -11.52 -27.54 32.14
N ASP A 985 -12.08 -26.73 33.06
CA ASP A 985 -13.24 -27.06 33.89
C ASP A 985 -14.54 -26.39 33.43
N GLU A 986 -14.53 -25.63 32.32
CA GLU A 986 -15.74 -25.06 31.75
C GLU A 986 -16.69 -26.15 31.23
N ALA A 987 -17.95 -26.11 31.68
CA ALA A 987 -18.92 -27.18 31.45
C ALA A 987 -19.34 -27.35 29.98
N GLN A 988 -19.10 -26.37 29.11
CA GLN A 988 -19.29 -26.46 27.65
C GLN A 988 -18.37 -25.47 26.90
N PRO A 989 -17.49 -25.94 26.00
CA PRO A 989 -16.66 -25.06 25.19
C PRO A 989 -17.47 -24.23 24.18
N ARG A 990 -17.27 -22.91 24.11
CA ARG A 990 -17.99 -22.03 23.17
C ARG A 990 -17.20 -20.77 22.79
N PRO A 991 -16.99 -20.50 21.50
CA PRO A 991 -16.42 -19.23 21.07
C PRO A 991 -17.50 -18.14 21.22
N ILE A 992 -17.36 -17.34 22.27
CA ILE A 992 -18.18 -16.17 22.59
C ILE A 992 -17.25 -15.00 22.95
N ASN A 993 -17.74 -13.78 22.84
CA ASN A 993 -17.05 -12.59 23.34
C ASN A 993 -18.08 -11.60 23.91
N ASP A 994 -17.61 -10.45 24.42
CA ASP A 994 -18.47 -9.41 25.01
C ASP A 994 -19.55 -8.86 24.05
N PHE A 995 -19.38 -9.06 22.74
CA PHE A 995 -20.29 -8.60 21.71
C PHE A 995 -21.10 -9.75 21.07
N GLU A 996 -20.62 -10.98 21.13
CA GLU A 996 -21.22 -12.19 20.55
C GLU A 996 -21.39 -13.27 21.64
N GLU A 997 -22.45 -13.15 22.44
CA GLU A 997 -22.69 -14.03 23.61
C GLU A 997 -23.15 -15.47 23.24
N ILE A 998 -23.42 -15.72 21.96
CA ILE A 998 -23.90 -17.00 21.44
C ILE A 998 -23.00 -17.42 20.26
N PRO A 999 -22.53 -18.68 20.23
CA PRO A 999 -21.78 -19.20 19.09
C PRO A 999 -22.55 -19.01 17.77
N TYR A 1000 -21.84 -18.62 16.73
CA TYR A 1000 -22.43 -18.26 15.44
C TYR A 1000 -22.04 -19.29 14.37
N GLY A 1001 -23.01 -19.79 13.60
CA GLY A 1001 -22.74 -20.71 12.49
C GLY A 1001 -22.48 -22.17 12.86
N GLU A 1002 -23.23 -22.74 13.81
CA GLU A 1002 -23.00 -24.11 14.33
C GLU A 1002 -23.34 -25.26 13.36
N TRP A 1003 -23.72 -24.97 12.13
CA TRP A 1003 -24.09 -25.96 11.12
C TRP A 1003 -23.54 -25.61 9.75
N ARG A 1004 -23.21 -26.64 8.97
CA ARG A 1004 -22.89 -26.52 7.55
C ARG A 1004 -23.37 -27.74 6.75
N LEU A 1005 -23.54 -27.51 5.45
CA LEU A 1005 -23.67 -28.54 4.44
C LEU A 1005 -22.37 -28.65 3.64
N GLU A 1006 -22.00 -29.88 3.30
CA GLU A 1006 -20.87 -30.19 2.44
C GLU A 1006 -21.40 -30.94 1.22
N LEU A 1007 -21.31 -30.32 0.04
CA LEU A 1007 -21.68 -30.93 -1.24
C LEU A 1007 -20.45 -31.60 -1.85
N GLU A 1008 -20.52 -32.93 -1.99
CA GLU A 1008 -19.43 -33.80 -2.44
C GLU A 1008 -19.80 -34.47 -3.78
N PRO A 1009 -18.86 -34.62 -4.73
CA PRO A 1009 -19.05 -35.54 -5.85
C PRO A 1009 -19.08 -36.97 -5.33
N ALA A 1010 -19.94 -37.82 -5.89
CA ALA A 1010 -20.02 -39.23 -5.50
C ALA A 1010 -18.97 -40.12 -6.21
N ASP A 1011 -18.14 -39.54 -7.08
CA ASP A 1011 -17.07 -40.23 -7.80
C ASP A 1011 -15.68 -39.59 -7.54
N THR A 1012 -14.64 -40.22 -8.07
CA THR A 1012 -13.24 -39.81 -7.89
C THR A 1012 -12.61 -39.19 -9.14
N ALA A 1013 -13.40 -38.61 -10.04
CA ALA A 1013 -12.89 -37.93 -11.23
C ALA A 1013 -12.00 -36.73 -10.86
N LEU A 1014 -11.11 -36.34 -11.77
CA LEU A 1014 -10.20 -35.22 -11.55
C LEU A 1014 -10.84 -33.84 -11.77
N ALA A 1015 -12.03 -33.79 -12.36
CA ALA A 1015 -12.72 -32.55 -12.68
C ALA A 1015 -14.22 -32.69 -12.41
N HIS A 1016 -14.76 -31.71 -11.70
CA HIS A 1016 -16.15 -31.62 -11.28
C HIS A 1016 -16.73 -30.27 -11.66
N ASN A 1017 -17.97 -30.30 -12.13
CA ASN A 1017 -18.79 -29.11 -12.23
C ASN A 1017 -19.85 -29.20 -11.15
N PHE A 1018 -19.97 -28.18 -10.32
CA PHE A 1018 -21.09 -28.03 -9.40
C PHE A 1018 -21.98 -26.92 -9.89
N LEU A 1019 -23.28 -27.17 -9.93
CA LEU A 1019 -24.28 -26.18 -10.30
C LEU A 1019 -25.31 -26.16 -9.20
N THR A 1020 -25.36 -25.07 -8.45
CA THR A 1020 -26.24 -24.89 -7.30
C THR A 1020 -27.11 -23.66 -7.51
N VAL A 1021 -28.41 -23.77 -7.24
CA VAL A 1021 -29.34 -22.65 -7.25
C VAL A 1021 -29.81 -22.41 -5.83
N LEU A 1022 -29.52 -21.22 -5.32
CA LEU A 1022 -29.99 -20.73 -4.04
C LEU A 1022 -31.24 -19.89 -4.25
N HIS A 1023 -32.27 -20.12 -3.44
CA HIS A 1023 -33.48 -19.29 -3.42
C HIS A 1023 -33.70 -18.72 -2.01
N PRO A 1024 -33.27 -17.46 -1.77
CA PRO A 1024 -33.64 -16.74 -0.55
C PRO A 1024 -35.12 -16.31 -0.64
N ALA A 1025 -35.87 -16.58 0.42
CA ALA A 1025 -37.31 -16.36 0.49
C ALA A 1025 -37.73 -15.95 1.92
N GLY A 1026 -38.98 -15.53 2.08
CA GLY A 1026 -39.57 -15.37 3.41
C GLY A 1026 -39.83 -16.74 4.07
N ALA A 1027 -39.83 -16.80 5.40
CA ALA A 1027 -40.01 -18.02 6.18
C ALA A 1027 -41.33 -18.76 5.88
N SER A 1028 -42.35 -18.03 5.43
CA SER A 1028 -43.66 -18.57 5.02
C SER A 1028 -43.65 -19.35 3.71
N VAL A 1029 -42.62 -19.19 2.86
CA VAL A 1029 -42.50 -19.93 1.60
C VAL A 1029 -42.20 -21.40 1.90
N THR A 1030 -43.05 -22.31 1.41
CA THR A 1030 -43.00 -23.73 1.76
C THR A 1030 -42.20 -24.58 0.77
N SER A 1031 -42.02 -24.10 -0.46
CA SER A 1031 -41.32 -24.82 -1.53
C SER A 1031 -40.70 -23.84 -2.53
N MET A 1032 -39.53 -24.19 -3.06
CA MET A 1032 -38.93 -23.50 -4.20
C MET A 1032 -39.63 -23.88 -5.52
N PRO A 1033 -39.62 -23.02 -6.54
CA PRO A 1033 -40.07 -23.39 -7.89
C PRO A 1033 -39.28 -24.57 -8.47
N ALA A 1034 -39.87 -25.23 -9.47
CA ALA A 1034 -39.19 -26.33 -10.15
C ALA A 1034 -37.93 -25.81 -10.85
N THR A 1035 -36.79 -26.36 -10.46
CA THR A 1035 -35.48 -25.95 -10.98
C THR A 1035 -34.78 -27.16 -11.57
N THR A 1036 -34.36 -27.05 -12.84
CA THR A 1036 -33.82 -28.15 -13.64
C THR A 1036 -32.56 -27.72 -14.38
N ILE A 1037 -31.69 -28.67 -14.67
CA ILE A 1037 -30.51 -28.43 -15.50
C ILE A 1037 -30.90 -28.17 -16.95
N VAL A 1038 -30.23 -27.23 -17.60
CA VAL A 1038 -30.29 -27.00 -19.05
C VAL A 1038 -28.91 -27.19 -19.63
N THR A 1039 -28.84 -27.90 -20.76
CA THR A 1039 -27.59 -28.10 -21.49
C THR A 1039 -27.75 -27.64 -22.94
N GLY A 1040 -26.71 -27.03 -23.46
CA GLY A 1040 -26.58 -26.59 -24.84
C GLY A 1040 -25.19 -26.92 -25.38
N THR A 1041 -24.94 -26.61 -26.66
CA THR A 1041 -23.59 -26.84 -27.23
C THR A 1041 -22.59 -25.91 -26.56
N GLY A 1042 -21.77 -26.44 -25.65
CA GLY A 1042 -20.78 -25.69 -24.88
C GLY A 1042 -21.35 -24.89 -23.69
N LEU A 1043 -22.63 -25.04 -23.36
CA LEU A 1043 -23.31 -24.30 -22.29
C LEU A 1043 -23.99 -25.26 -21.31
N ILE A 1044 -23.94 -24.92 -20.02
CA ILE A 1044 -24.59 -25.66 -18.94
C ILE A 1044 -25.13 -24.62 -17.97
N GLY A 1045 -26.39 -24.74 -17.59
CA GLY A 1045 -26.95 -23.88 -16.56
C GLY A 1045 -28.28 -24.37 -16.03
N ALA A 1046 -29.11 -23.44 -15.58
CA ALA A 1046 -30.33 -23.74 -14.83
C ALA A 1046 -31.56 -23.08 -15.46
N HIS A 1047 -32.65 -23.82 -15.52
CA HIS A 1047 -33.99 -23.31 -15.77
C HIS A 1047 -34.78 -23.31 -14.46
N ILE A 1048 -35.27 -22.14 -14.07
CA ILE A 1048 -36.06 -21.91 -12.87
C ILE A 1048 -37.48 -21.56 -13.33
N ALA A 1049 -38.40 -22.48 -13.10
CA ALA A 1049 -39.80 -22.36 -13.51
C ALA A 1049 -40.61 -21.50 -12.53
N ASP A 1050 -40.12 -20.30 -12.22
CA ASP A 1050 -40.79 -19.34 -11.35
C ASP A 1050 -42.06 -18.80 -12.03
N PRO A 1051 -43.23 -18.93 -11.39
CA PRO A 1051 -44.49 -18.41 -11.93
C PRO A 1051 -44.48 -16.89 -12.18
N GLY A 1052 -43.77 -16.14 -11.34
CA GLY A 1052 -43.65 -14.68 -11.44
C GLY A 1052 -42.68 -14.22 -12.52
N GLN A 1053 -41.65 -15.01 -12.84
CA GLN A 1053 -40.79 -14.79 -14.01
C GLN A 1053 -39.92 -16.02 -14.31
N GLN A 1054 -40.17 -16.70 -15.43
CA GLN A 1054 -39.31 -17.81 -15.88
C GLN A 1054 -37.87 -17.31 -16.10
N ARG A 1055 -36.88 -18.04 -15.58
CA ARG A 1055 -35.46 -17.70 -15.74
C ARG A 1055 -34.68 -18.87 -16.35
N VAL A 1056 -33.83 -18.55 -17.32
CA VAL A 1056 -32.81 -19.46 -17.84
C VAL A 1056 -31.47 -18.75 -17.70
N VAL A 1057 -30.51 -19.41 -17.06
CA VAL A 1057 -29.12 -18.98 -16.96
C VAL A 1057 -28.28 -20.04 -17.65
N LEU A 1058 -27.36 -19.66 -18.54
CA LEU A 1058 -26.57 -20.56 -19.39
C LEU A 1058 -25.08 -20.24 -19.35
#